data_AF-A0AAV0XRE4-F1
#
_entry.id   AF-A0AAV0XRE4-F1
#
_cell.length_a   1.000
_cell.length_b   1.000
_cell.length_c   1.000
_cell.angle_alpha   90.00
_cell.angle_beta   90.00
_cell.angle_gamma   90.00
#
_symmetry.space_group_name_H-M   'P 1'
#
loop_
_entity.id
_entity.type
_entity.pdbx_description
1 polymer ?
#
loop_
_entity_poly.entity_id
_entity_poly.type
_entity_poly.pdbx_seq_one_letter_code
_entity_poly.pdbx_strand_id
1 'polypeptide(L)'
;MADLSSQHVAVVKISNDSDINAVTVVSAYFKYNMPTHNFTVKLRTVLERESKTIVGADVNGHSPLWHCDNTNDRGRQTVELIEDFNLAIVNRESEIRTYNREGMGSSNIDVTIATPQTANLVRDWSVMDVTDSDHNVLSFCIDLRTDRVPREVSNRYNTKKADWAKFVTRLIDRRAEIDRSNIDTYARTLVGIIQGAAADSMPKTSTAGRRPGKQPWWTPELATAKKALDRMRRMGLHRSDRQTYIQARNAYVALIRTAKLEAWRTFSGDINTNTWGKAFSWAKNGPRSKKVPSTMARPDGALTETLDETAEILLGSFFPREGQRRVFDKSGPIDEYGGTVDFERVKSAIWRMHPGKAPGADGITAGILRKAWPILGEDIVHLFRMCITEANFPQSWKCAKLVVLPKQGKKDFTNPKSYRPISLLPTMAKALETLIIQDLVLETDLNSHSQQHGFVPGKSTITAMKSLYEWIHNSNGRHVFGVFLDITGAFDNVGWFPLLSRLDALGASLRTIRLIQSYLKNRTVSLVIEGKRYQRTIERGCPQGSQLGPTLWKVAMTEIGNIQLDSTANMVLYADDIALTVAAARPQTAHNRIEGYLDSLKVWAKEYELEFSPAKSQILSLKGGLKPGYSVGFGSGDDDARIGAKGTAKCLGVTLDPRESFWDHISSLRTKSEGMYHRLQ
;
A
#
# COMPACT_ATOMS: atom_id res chain seq x y z
N MET A 1 20.87 12.91 -0.76
CA MET A 1 21.04 12.50 -2.17
C MET A 1 20.71 13.61 -3.16
N ALA A 2 19.54 14.27 -3.12
CA ALA A 2 19.25 15.38 -4.03
C ALA A 2 20.25 16.56 -3.91
N ASP A 3 20.87 16.72 -2.74
CA ASP A 3 21.94 17.67 -2.43
C ASP A 3 23.31 17.29 -3.03
N LEU A 4 23.51 16.01 -3.40
CA LEU A 4 24.76 15.52 -4.01
C LEU A 4 24.77 15.65 -5.53
N SER A 5 23.61 15.76 -6.17
CA SER A 5 23.55 16.02 -7.61
C SER A 5 23.70 17.52 -7.90
N SER A 6 24.16 17.85 -9.10
CA SER A 6 24.26 19.20 -9.65
C SER A 6 23.88 19.20 -11.14
N GLN A 7 23.95 20.35 -11.80
CA GLN A 7 23.71 20.46 -13.25
C GLN A 7 24.63 19.54 -14.09
N HIS A 8 25.82 19.22 -13.58
CA HIS A 8 26.86 18.49 -14.32
C HIS A 8 27.31 17.19 -13.63
N VAL A 9 26.72 16.86 -12.48
CA VAL A 9 27.03 15.63 -11.73
C VAL A 9 25.72 15.00 -11.30
N ALA A 10 25.41 13.82 -11.81
CA ALA A 10 24.27 13.02 -11.37
C ALA A 10 24.75 11.91 -10.43
N VAL A 11 24.14 11.81 -9.25
CA VAL A 11 24.49 10.80 -8.24
C VAL A 11 23.29 9.90 -8.00
N VAL A 12 23.48 8.59 -8.18
CA VAL A 12 22.46 7.57 -7.98
C VAL A 12 23.01 6.47 -7.09
N LYS A 13 22.27 6.09 -6.05
CA LYS A 13 22.62 4.95 -5.21
C LYS A 13 21.85 3.72 -5.68
N ILE A 14 22.57 2.63 -5.96
CA ILE A 14 22.03 1.38 -6.48
C ILE A 14 22.21 0.31 -5.41
N SER A 15 21.12 -0.38 -5.06
CA SER A 15 21.16 -1.55 -4.17
C SER A 15 20.32 -2.69 -4.73
N ASN A 16 20.71 -3.91 -4.40
CA ASN A 16 19.97 -5.12 -4.72
C ASN A 16 19.27 -5.63 -3.45
N ASP A 17 18.33 -4.82 -2.95
CA ASP A 17 17.36 -5.13 -1.86
C ASP A 17 17.69 -4.58 -0.44
N SER A 18 18.92 -4.10 -0.14
CA SER A 18 19.24 -3.39 1.11
C SER A 18 20.26 -2.25 0.95
N ASP A 19 20.12 -1.18 1.75
CA ASP A 19 21.04 -0.02 1.70
C ASP A 19 22.47 -0.36 2.19
N ILE A 20 22.65 -1.48 2.90
CA ILE A 20 23.94 -1.94 3.44
C ILE A 20 24.93 -2.31 2.32
N ASN A 21 24.41 -2.83 1.20
CA ASN A 21 25.20 -3.21 0.03
C ASN A 21 25.07 -2.22 -1.12
N ALA A 22 24.57 -1.02 -0.84
CA ALA A 22 24.40 -0.01 -1.87
C ALA A 22 25.75 0.47 -2.43
N VAL A 23 25.80 0.63 -3.75
CA VAL A 23 26.90 1.25 -4.48
C VAL A 23 26.40 2.57 -5.04
N THR A 24 27.14 3.64 -4.78
CA THR A 24 26.88 4.95 -5.36
C THR A 24 27.51 5.01 -6.74
N VAL A 25 26.70 5.29 -7.75
CA VAL A 25 27.11 5.49 -9.14
C VAL A 25 26.96 6.95 -9.49
N VAL A 26 28.05 7.54 -9.99
CA VAL A 26 28.14 8.95 -10.35
C VAL A 26 28.37 9.07 -11.84
N SER A 27 27.62 9.94 -12.51
CA SER A 27 27.89 10.39 -13.87
C SER A 27 28.28 11.87 -13.82
N ALA A 28 29.45 12.21 -14.35
CA ALA A 28 29.95 13.59 -14.35
C ALA A 28 30.32 14.07 -15.75
N TYR A 29 30.07 15.35 -16.02
CA TYR A 29 30.47 16.00 -17.26
C TYR A 29 31.31 17.24 -16.95
N PHE A 30 32.62 17.16 -17.19
CA PHE A 30 33.53 18.27 -16.97
C PHE A 30 33.49 19.17 -18.19
N LYS A 31 32.50 20.06 -18.22
CA LYS A 31 32.28 20.99 -19.33
C LYS A 31 33.58 21.66 -19.75
N TYR A 32 33.87 21.59 -21.06
CA TYR A 32 35.14 22.03 -21.63
C TYR A 32 35.48 23.50 -21.31
N ASN A 33 34.48 24.38 -21.38
CA ASN A 33 34.66 25.83 -21.14
C ASN A 33 34.54 26.25 -19.66
N MET A 34 34.64 25.31 -18.72
CA MET A 34 34.67 25.60 -17.28
C MET A 34 35.92 25.00 -16.62
N PRO A 35 36.44 25.62 -15.54
CA PRO A 35 37.57 25.08 -14.79
C PRO A 35 37.30 23.67 -14.25
N THR A 36 38.26 22.75 -14.43
CA THR A 36 38.16 21.35 -13.96
C THR A 36 37.93 21.26 -12.45
N HIS A 37 38.58 22.14 -11.67
CA HIS A 37 38.44 22.24 -10.22
C HIS A 37 36.98 22.28 -9.72
N ASN A 38 36.08 22.96 -10.45
CA ASN A 38 34.68 23.06 -10.05
C ASN A 38 33.98 21.69 -9.99
N PHE A 39 34.39 20.76 -10.86
CA PHE A 39 33.83 19.41 -10.90
C PHE A 39 34.54 18.49 -9.91
N THR A 40 35.86 18.62 -9.77
CA THR A 40 36.62 17.79 -8.82
C THR A 40 36.20 18.08 -7.39
N VAL A 41 36.00 19.35 -6.99
CA VAL A 41 35.45 19.71 -5.65
C VAL A 41 34.11 19.02 -5.39
N LYS A 42 33.20 19.00 -6.38
CA LYS A 42 31.90 18.33 -6.21
C LYS A 42 32.06 16.83 -6.05
N LEU A 43 32.96 16.21 -6.82
CA LEU A 43 33.25 14.77 -6.67
C LEU A 43 33.89 14.46 -5.31
N ARG A 44 34.78 15.32 -4.78
CA ARG A 44 35.33 15.17 -3.41
C ARG A 44 34.22 15.08 -2.37
N THR A 45 33.25 16.00 -2.41
CA THR A 45 32.10 15.97 -1.49
C THR A 45 31.29 14.67 -1.58
N VAL A 46 31.20 14.05 -2.77
CA VAL A 46 30.52 12.76 -2.92
C VAL A 46 31.37 11.64 -2.33
N LEU A 47 32.67 11.60 -2.65
CA LEU A 47 33.61 10.56 -2.22
C LEU A 47 33.87 10.58 -0.70
N GLU A 48 33.84 11.75 -0.06
CA GLU A 48 33.92 11.91 1.40
C GLU A 48 32.70 11.32 2.12
N ARG A 49 31.53 11.34 1.47
CA ARG A 49 30.26 10.88 2.07
C ARG A 49 29.91 9.44 1.71
N GLU A 50 30.40 8.94 0.58
CA GLU A 50 30.01 7.65 0.01
C GLU A 50 31.24 6.79 -0.28
N SER A 51 31.54 5.85 0.62
CA SER A 51 32.74 5.01 0.56
C SER A 51 32.72 3.93 -0.53
N LYS A 52 31.54 3.55 -1.03
CA LYS A 52 31.35 2.59 -2.13
C LYS A 52 30.89 3.36 -3.38
N THR A 53 31.82 3.90 -4.16
CA THR A 53 31.49 4.80 -5.27
C THR A 53 32.16 4.40 -6.58
N ILE A 54 31.39 4.37 -7.67
CA ILE A 54 31.87 4.25 -9.06
C ILE A 54 31.51 5.54 -9.79
N VAL A 55 32.47 6.15 -10.48
CA VAL A 55 32.30 7.40 -11.23
C VAL A 55 32.61 7.14 -12.70
N GLY A 56 31.64 7.42 -13.58
CA GLY A 56 31.86 7.58 -15.02
C GLY A 56 31.85 9.07 -15.37
N ALA A 57 32.92 9.58 -15.95
CA ALA A 57 33.08 11.01 -16.20
C ALA A 57 33.66 11.30 -17.59
N ASP A 58 33.05 12.21 -18.34
CA ASP A 58 33.74 12.91 -19.42
C ASP A 58 34.57 14.02 -18.78
N VAL A 59 35.88 13.80 -18.66
CA VAL A 59 36.80 14.71 -17.96
C VAL A 59 37.39 15.75 -18.90
N ASN A 60 37.22 15.60 -20.22
CA ASN A 60 37.87 16.43 -21.24
C ASN A 60 39.41 16.56 -21.00
N GLY A 61 40.01 15.54 -20.39
CA GLY A 61 41.37 15.54 -19.87
C GLY A 61 42.17 14.37 -20.43
N HIS A 62 43.43 14.61 -20.76
CA HIS A 62 44.33 13.61 -21.31
C HIS A 62 45.26 13.11 -20.21
N SER A 63 45.44 11.80 -20.11
CA SER A 63 46.47 11.15 -19.29
C SER A 63 46.77 9.74 -19.81
N PRO A 64 48.04 9.29 -19.77
CA PRO A 64 48.40 7.89 -20.02
C PRO A 64 47.67 6.90 -19.14
N LEU A 65 47.22 7.31 -17.94
CA LEU A 65 46.52 6.44 -16.99
C LEU A 65 45.16 5.92 -17.50
N TRP A 66 44.55 6.61 -18.47
CA TRP A 66 43.38 6.12 -19.21
C TRP A 66 43.66 6.04 -20.72
N HIS A 67 44.91 5.71 -21.04
CA HIS A 67 45.41 5.38 -22.38
C HIS A 67 45.39 6.55 -23.38
N CYS A 68 45.60 7.79 -22.97
CA CYS A 68 45.94 8.88 -23.89
C CYS A 68 47.46 8.98 -24.12
N ASP A 69 47.85 9.50 -25.27
CA ASP A 69 49.28 9.59 -25.66
C ASP A 69 50.04 10.70 -24.91
N ASN A 70 49.31 11.62 -24.25
CA ASN A 70 49.88 12.73 -23.50
C ASN A 70 49.05 13.05 -22.25
N THR A 71 49.59 13.96 -21.42
CA THR A 71 48.89 14.52 -20.26
C THR A 71 48.64 16.01 -20.47
N ASN A 72 47.41 16.47 -20.24
CA ASN A 72 47.08 17.90 -20.22
C ASN A 72 46.69 18.36 -18.79
N ASP A 73 46.50 19.66 -18.60
CA ASP A 73 46.22 20.23 -17.28
C ASP A 73 44.94 19.67 -16.62
N ARG A 74 43.89 19.48 -17.42
CA ARG A 74 42.62 18.87 -16.96
C ARG A 74 42.84 17.43 -16.52
N GLY A 75 43.69 16.71 -17.24
CA GLY A 75 44.14 15.37 -16.87
C GLY A 75 44.86 15.38 -15.53
N ARG A 76 45.84 16.26 -15.31
CA ARG A 76 46.56 16.39 -14.03
C ARG A 76 45.63 16.62 -12.84
N GLN A 77 44.71 17.59 -12.95
CA GLN A 77 43.73 17.86 -11.88
C GLN A 77 42.81 16.66 -11.59
N THR A 78 42.53 15.84 -12.60
CA THR A 78 41.75 14.60 -12.42
C THR A 78 42.59 13.51 -11.77
N VAL A 79 43.88 13.41 -12.11
CA VAL A 79 44.83 12.48 -11.47
C VAL A 79 45.01 12.83 -9.99
N GLU A 80 45.13 14.11 -9.63
CA GLU A 80 45.18 14.54 -8.22
C GLU A 80 43.95 14.09 -7.42
N LEU A 81 42.75 14.18 -8.00
CA LEU A 81 41.53 13.66 -7.36
C LEU A 81 41.59 12.13 -7.17
N ILE A 82 42.13 11.41 -8.16
CA ILE A 82 42.28 9.95 -8.11
C ILE A 82 43.25 9.56 -7.00
N GLU A 83 44.38 10.25 -6.88
CA GLU A 83 45.40 10.03 -5.86
C GLU A 83 44.86 10.33 -4.45
N ASP A 84 44.20 11.47 -4.27
CA ASP A 84 43.68 11.89 -2.96
C ASP A 84 42.65 10.94 -2.34
N PHE A 85 41.91 10.20 -3.18
CA PHE A 85 40.90 9.23 -2.74
C PHE A 85 41.29 7.78 -3.01
N ASN A 86 42.53 7.54 -3.45
CA ASN A 86 43.05 6.22 -3.83
C ASN A 86 42.10 5.45 -4.77
N LEU A 87 41.62 6.13 -5.82
CA LEU A 87 40.65 5.56 -6.74
C LEU A 87 41.34 4.62 -7.74
N ALA A 88 40.72 3.49 -8.01
CA ALA A 88 41.14 2.60 -9.08
C ALA A 88 40.61 3.12 -10.42
N ILE A 89 41.48 3.20 -11.42
CA ILE A 89 41.08 3.50 -12.81
C ILE A 89 40.68 2.18 -13.47
N VAL A 90 39.43 2.13 -13.94
CA VAL A 90 38.79 0.91 -14.45
C VAL A 90 38.84 0.84 -15.98
N ASN A 91 39.18 1.94 -16.65
CA ASN A 91 39.41 1.97 -18.09
C ASN A 91 40.37 0.85 -18.50
N ARG A 92 40.07 0.22 -19.63
CA ARG A 92 40.94 -0.76 -20.27
C ARG A 92 41.32 -0.26 -21.65
N GLU A 93 42.41 -0.79 -22.17
CA GLU A 93 42.79 -0.56 -23.54
C GLU A 93 41.70 -1.10 -24.48
N SER A 94 41.40 -0.34 -25.54
CA SER A 94 40.35 -0.67 -26.50
C SER A 94 40.77 -0.23 -27.89
N GLU A 95 40.36 -0.99 -28.91
CA GLU A 95 40.56 -0.65 -30.32
C GLU A 95 39.81 0.64 -30.71
N ILE A 96 38.72 0.95 -30.01
CA ILE A 96 37.91 2.14 -30.24
C ILE A 96 38.16 3.14 -29.11
N ARG A 97 38.51 4.37 -29.47
CA ARG A 97 38.71 5.47 -28.52
C ARG A 97 37.37 5.95 -27.94
N THR A 98 37.37 6.47 -26.71
CA THR A 98 36.12 6.92 -26.06
C THR A 98 35.51 8.13 -26.75
N TYR A 99 36.33 8.98 -27.35
CA TYR A 99 35.92 10.10 -28.19
C TYR A 99 36.52 9.96 -29.59
N ASN A 100 35.69 10.17 -30.60
CA ASN A 100 36.10 10.18 -32.00
C ASN A 100 35.21 11.13 -32.81
N ARG A 101 35.82 12.18 -33.37
CA ARG A 101 35.13 13.12 -34.24
C ARG A 101 35.90 13.30 -35.54
N GLU A 102 35.19 13.05 -36.63
CA GLU A 102 35.71 13.23 -37.98
C GLU A 102 36.22 14.67 -38.19
N GLY A 103 37.49 14.79 -38.60
CA GLY A 103 38.19 16.07 -38.78
C GLY A 103 38.70 16.76 -37.51
N MET A 104 38.43 16.21 -36.31
CA MET A 104 38.82 16.82 -35.01
C MET A 104 39.64 15.87 -34.11
N GLY A 105 39.92 14.65 -34.59
CA GLY A 105 40.76 13.66 -33.90
C GLY A 105 40.00 12.69 -32.99
N SER A 106 40.75 11.80 -32.35
CA SER A 106 40.24 10.78 -31.43
C SER A 106 41.09 10.70 -30.16
N SER A 107 40.45 10.55 -29.00
CA SER A 107 41.14 10.49 -27.70
C SER A 107 40.31 9.70 -26.68
N ASN A 108 40.95 9.35 -25.55
CA ASN A 108 40.26 8.78 -24.40
C ASN A 108 40.06 9.88 -23.35
N ILE A 109 38.88 10.48 -23.34
CA ILE A 109 38.53 11.57 -22.40
C ILE A 109 37.38 11.20 -21.47
N ASP A 110 36.83 10.00 -21.62
CA ASP A 110 35.81 9.42 -20.76
C ASP A 110 36.44 8.38 -19.82
N VAL A 111 36.36 8.62 -18.53
CA VAL A 111 37.04 7.84 -17.49
C VAL A 111 36.02 7.16 -16.59
N THR A 112 36.27 5.89 -16.27
CA THR A 112 35.58 5.12 -15.24
C THR A 112 36.56 4.90 -14.09
N ILE A 113 36.28 5.49 -12.92
CA ILE A 113 37.07 5.33 -11.69
C ILE A 113 36.19 4.78 -10.57
N ALA A 114 36.78 4.02 -9.64
CA ALA A 114 36.05 3.37 -8.57
C ALA A 114 36.82 3.43 -7.25
N THR A 115 36.11 3.52 -6.13
CA THR A 115 36.74 3.39 -4.80
C THR A 115 37.33 1.97 -4.62
N PRO A 116 38.35 1.77 -3.77
CA PRO A 116 38.95 0.46 -3.54
C PRO A 116 37.93 -0.65 -3.22
N GLN A 117 36.86 -0.29 -2.52
CA GLN A 117 35.78 -1.20 -2.12
C GLN A 117 34.88 -1.62 -3.29
N THR A 118 34.89 -0.91 -4.42
CA THR A 118 34.00 -1.15 -5.56
C THR A 118 34.72 -1.51 -6.86
N ALA A 119 36.03 -1.27 -6.96
CA ALA A 119 36.83 -1.58 -8.14
C ALA A 119 36.67 -3.04 -8.61
N ASN A 120 36.67 -3.99 -7.68
CA ASN A 120 36.54 -5.43 -7.97
C ASN A 120 35.12 -5.87 -8.40
N LEU A 121 34.12 -4.99 -8.22
CA LEU A 121 32.74 -5.23 -8.62
C LEU A 121 32.53 -4.97 -10.12
N VAL A 122 33.40 -4.18 -10.75
CA VAL A 122 33.28 -3.82 -12.16
C VAL A 122 33.87 -4.93 -13.05
N ARG A 123 33.07 -5.41 -14.00
CA ARG A 123 33.41 -6.48 -14.96
C ARG A 123 33.06 -6.05 -16.37
N ASP A 124 33.64 -6.72 -17.36
CA ASP A 124 33.30 -6.57 -18.78
C ASP A 124 33.34 -5.12 -19.30
N TRP A 125 34.28 -4.31 -18.79
CA TRP A 125 34.45 -2.94 -19.24
C TRP A 125 34.87 -2.91 -20.72
N SER A 126 34.16 -2.13 -21.53
CA SER A 126 34.36 -2.01 -22.97
C SER A 126 33.87 -0.68 -23.53
N VAL A 127 34.40 -0.29 -24.70
CA VAL A 127 33.95 0.86 -25.49
C VAL A 127 33.11 0.36 -26.66
N MET A 128 31.94 0.97 -26.87
CA MET A 128 30.96 0.56 -27.88
C MET A 128 30.58 1.72 -28.81
N ASP A 129 30.77 1.52 -30.12
CA ASP A 129 30.29 2.44 -31.16
C ASP A 129 28.82 2.14 -31.50
N VAL A 130 27.91 2.59 -30.62
CA VAL A 130 26.46 2.37 -30.73
C VAL A 130 25.64 3.67 -30.76
N THR A 131 26.31 4.82 -30.77
CA THR A 131 25.66 6.14 -30.77
C THR A 131 26.10 6.97 -31.96
N ASP A 132 25.34 8.03 -32.25
CA ASP A 132 25.71 9.01 -33.27
C ASP A 132 26.45 10.22 -32.65
N SER A 133 26.91 10.08 -31.40
CA SER A 133 27.71 11.09 -30.72
C SER A 133 29.16 10.95 -31.18
N ASP A 134 29.89 12.04 -31.03
CA ASP A 134 31.35 12.05 -31.00
C ASP A 134 31.95 11.27 -29.81
N HIS A 135 31.14 10.91 -28.81
CA HIS A 135 31.51 9.99 -27.73
C HIS A 135 30.95 8.59 -27.96
N ASN A 136 31.81 7.59 -27.80
CA ASN A 136 31.45 6.18 -27.76
C ASN A 136 30.97 5.78 -26.37
N VAL A 137 30.11 4.76 -26.30
CA VAL A 137 29.50 4.34 -25.04
C VAL A 137 30.48 3.47 -24.26
N LEU A 138 30.75 3.87 -23.03
CA LEU A 138 31.39 2.99 -22.04
C LEU A 138 30.35 2.04 -21.45
N SER A 139 30.63 0.74 -21.50
CA SER A 139 29.77 -0.32 -20.97
C SER A 139 30.54 -1.18 -20.00
N PHE A 140 29.94 -1.50 -18.85
CA PHE A 140 30.48 -2.44 -17.86
C PHE A 140 29.36 -3.06 -17.02
N CYS A 141 29.64 -4.19 -16.41
CA CYS A 141 28.77 -4.91 -15.48
C CYS A 141 29.20 -4.62 -14.04
N ILE A 142 28.23 -4.44 -13.12
CA ILE A 142 28.49 -4.37 -11.68
C ILE A 142 27.94 -5.65 -11.04
N ASP A 143 28.81 -6.45 -10.41
CA ASP A 143 28.41 -7.70 -9.78
C ASP A 143 28.02 -7.49 -8.30
N LEU A 144 26.72 -7.30 -8.04
CA LEU A 144 26.16 -7.16 -6.70
C LEU A 144 25.61 -8.52 -6.21
N ARG A 145 26.49 -9.49 -5.95
CA ARG A 145 26.05 -10.81 -5.46
C ARG A 145 25.42 -10.69 -4.07
N THR A 146 24.12 -10.90 -4.00
CA THR A 146 23.40 -11.30 -2.80
C THR A 146 22.82 -12.70 -3.04
N ASP A 147 22.71 -13.52 -1.99
CA ASP A 147 21.96 -14.78 -2.07
C ASP A 147 20.61 -14.49 -2.72
N ARG A 148 20.37 -15.05 -3.91
CA ARG A 148 19.13 -14.79 -4.65
C ARG A 148 17.98 -15.39 -3.85
N VAL A 149 17.28 -14.57 -3.09
CA VAL A 149 16.00 -15.00 -2.53
C VAL A 149 15.05 -15.28 -3.71
N PRO A 150 14.40 -16.45 -3.78
CA PRO A 150 13.51 -16.78 -4.88
C PRO A 150 12.46 -15.69 -5.08
N ARG A 151 12.44 -15.06 -6.27
CA ARG A 151 11.44 -14.03 -6.61
C ARG A 151 10.02 -14.59 -6.45
N GLU A 152 9.18 -13.87 -5.70
CA GLU A 152 7.80 -14.30 -5.45
C GLU A 152 7.02 -14.45 -6.77
N VAL A 153 6.64 -15.68 -7.07
CA VAL A 153 5.70 -16.00 -8.15
C VAL A 153 4.32 -15.56 -7.68
N SER A 154 3.69 -14.63 -8.38
CA SER A 154 2.33 -14.21 -8.05
C SER A 154 1.41 -15.42 -8.01
N ASN A 155 0.65 -15.56 -6.92
CA ASN A 155 -0.40 -16.56 -6.80
C ASN A 155 -1.68 -16.18 -7.58
N ARG A 156 -1.69 -15.04 -8.28
CA ARG A 156 -2.84 -14.55 -9.03
C ARG A 156 -2.86 -15.12 -10.46
N TYR A 157 -4.00 -15.66 -10.88
CA TYR A 157 -4.22 -16.10 -12.25
C TYR A 157 -4.53 -14.94 -13.20
N ASN A 158 -4.04 -15.04 -14.45
CA ASN A 158 -4.36 -14.10 -15.51
C ASN A 158 -5.62 -14.55 -16.27
N THR A 159 -6.77 -14.20 -15.72
CA THR A 159 -8.09 -14.57 -16.26
C THR A 159 -8.39 -14.02 -17.66
N LYS A 160 -7.62 -13.05 -18.15
CA LYS A 160 -7.74 -12.54 -19.53
C LYS A 160 -7.18 -13.51 -20.58
N LYS A 161 -6.28 -14.40 -20.17
CA LYS A 161 -5.66 -15.42 -21.02
C LYS A 161 -6.17 -16.82 -20.67
N ALA A 162 -7.31 -16.91 -20.00
CA ALA A 162 -7.87 -18.17 -19.57
C ALA A 162 -8.57 -18.89 -20.71
N ASP A 163 -8.27 -20.18 -20.85
CA ASP A 163 -9.09 -21.13 -21.59
C ASP A 163 -10.22 -21.61 -20.67
N TRP A 164 -11.37 -20.95 -20.75
CA TRP A 164 -12.50 -21.28 -19.89
C TRP A 164 -13.17 -22.61 -20.24
N ALA A 165 -13.07 -23.07 -21.49
CA ALA A 165 -13.59 -24.37 -21.88
C ALA A 165 -12.77 -25.48 -21.21
N LYS A 166 -11.45 -25.41 -21.33
CA LYS A 166 -10.54 -26.34 -20.63
C LYS A 166 -10.71 -26.29 -19.12
N PHE A 167 -10.89 -25.09 -18.56
CA PHE A 167 -11.15 -24.93 -17.12
C PHE A 167 -12.40 -25.71 -16.69
N VAL A 168 -13.51 -25.56 -17.42
CA VAL A 168 -14.76 -26.27 -17.13
C VAL A 168 -14.59 -27.78 -17.28
N THR A 169 -13.96 -28.27 -18.36
CA THR A 169 -13.68 -29.70 -18.54
C THR A 169 -12.90 -30.26 -17.36
N ARG A 170 -11.83 -29.58 -16.94
CA ARG A 170 -11.02 -30.01 -15.79
C ARG A 170 -11.77 -29.99 -14.46
N LEU A 171 -12.73 -29.10 -14.28
CA LEU A 171 -13.60 -29.14 -13.10
C LEU A 171 -14.53 -30.36 -13.11
N ILE A 172 -15.09 -30.71 -14.28
CA ILE A 172 -15.96 -31.88 -14.43
C ILE A 172 -15.18 -33.16 -14.14
N ASP A 173 -14.01 -33.33 -14.76
CA ASP A 173 -13.15 -34.51 -14.60
C ASP A 173 -12.81 -34.77 -13.12
N ARG A 174 -12.54 -33.69 -12.39
CA ARG A 174 -12.04 -33.75 -11.01
C ARG A 174 -13.14 -33.63 -9.95
N ARG A 175 -14.41 -33.44 -10.34
CA ARG A 175 -15.52 -33.25 -9.39
C ARG A 175 -15.72 -34.48 -8.48
N ALA A 176 -15.41 -35.68 -8.98
CA ALA A 176 -15.48 -36.91 -8.20
C ALA A 176 -14.43 -36.97 -7.06
N GLU A 177 -13.35 -36.18 -7.13
CA GLU A 177 -12.30 -36.10 -6.10
C GLU A 177 -12.76 -35.32 -4.84
N ILE A 178 -13.97 -34.77 -4.84
CA ILE A 178 -14.50 -34.03 -3.68
C ILE A 178 -14.79 -34.99 -2.53
N ASP A 179 -13.90 -34.97 -1.54
CA ASP A 179 -14.10 -35.64 -0.25
C ASP A 179 -14.99 -34.79 0.67
N ARG A 180 -16.14 -35.35 1.08
CA ARG A 180 -17.17 -34.71 1.92
C ARG A 180 -17.17 -35.24 3.36
N SER A 181 -16.12 -35.94 3.79
CA SER A 181 -16.03 -36.58 5.12
C SER A 181 -16.17 -35.61 6.28
N ASN A 182 -15.62 -34.40 6.15
CA ASN A 182 -15.77 -33.32 7.12
C ASN A 182 -15.54 -31.96 6.44
N ILE A 183 -15.97 -30.88 7.11
CA ILE A 183 -15.91 -29.51 6.62
C ILE A 183 -14.50 -29.09 6.16
N ASP A 184 -13.45 -29.45 6.91
CA ASP A 184 -12.08 -29.03 6.62
C ASP A 184 -11.49 -29.75 5.41
N THR A 185 -11.74 -31.05 5.29
CA THR A 185 -11.32 -31.82 4.11
C THR A 185 -12.12 -31.38 2.88
N TYR A 186 -13.42 -31.16 3.01
CA TYR A 186 -14.28 -30.69 1.92
C TYR A 186 -13.87 -29.31 1.40
N ALA A 187 -13.64 -28.35 2.30
CA ALA A 187 -13.14 -27.04 1.90
C ALA A 187 -11.79 -27.11 1.18
N ARG A 188 -10.88 -27.97 1.64
CA ARG A 188 -9.54 -28.14 1.02
C ARG A 188 -9.61 -28.80 -0.36
N THR A 189 -10.37 -29.89 -0.51
CA THR A 189 -10.50 -30.59 -1.81
C THR A 189 -11.16 -29.70 -2.85
N LEU A 190 -12.22 -28.97 -2.47
CA LEU A 190 -12.91 -28.06 -3.37
C LEU A 190 -11.98 -26.91 -3.84
N VAL A 191 -11.19 -26.32 -2.93
CA VAL A 191 -10.15 -25.34 -3.30
C VAL A 191 -9.11 -25.97 -4.24
N GLY A 192 -8.62 -27.17 -3.93
CA GLY A 192 -7.59 -27.87 -4.72
C GLY A 192 -8.04 -28.24 -6.14
N ILE A 193 -9.31 -28.61 -6.31
CA ILE A 193 -9.91 -28.87 -7.63
C ILE A 193 -9.92 -27.59 -8.47
N ILE A 194 -10.43 -26.49 -7.90
CA ILE A 194 -10.47 -25.19 -8.59
C ILE A 194 -9.05 -24.71 -8.93
N GLN A 195 -8.10 -24.85 -8.01
CA GLN A 195 -6.71 -24.45 -8.22
C GLN A 195 -6.04 -25.26 -9.33
N GLY A 196 -6.20 -26.58 -9.34
CA GLY A 196 -5.60 -27.41 -10.39
C GLY A 196 -6.23 -27.14 -11.76
N ALA A 197 -7.56 -27.04 -11.84
CA ALA A 197 -8.24 -26.67 -13.08
C ALA A 197 -7.78 -25.28 -13.59
N ALA A 198 -7.58 -24.31 -12.69
CA ALA A 198 -7.04 -23.00 -13.03
C ALA A 198 -5.58 -23.09 -13.51
N ALA A 199 -4.73 -23.83 -12.81
CA ALA A 199 -3.32 -24.00 -13.18
C ALA A 199 -3.17 -24.60 -14.59
N ASP A 200 -4.03 -25.55 -14.97
CA ASP A 200 -4.01 -26.19 -16.28
C ASP A 200 -4.53 -25.31 -17.42
N SER A 201 -5.35 -24.30 -17.07
CA SER A 201 -6.20 -23.60 -18.05
C SER A 201 -5.91 -22.12 -18.16
N MET A 202 -5.10 -21.54 -17.26
CA MET A 202 -4.71 -20.14 -17.32
C MET A 202 -3.36 -19.88 -16.67
N PRO A 203 -2.51 -19.02 -17.27
CA PRO A 203 -1.21 -18.71 -16.69
C PRO A 203 -1.35 -17.84 -15.44
N LYS A 204 -0.42 -17.99 -14.48
CA LYS A 204 -0.25 -17.02 -13.39
C LYS A 204 0.26 -15.69 -13.93
N THR A 205 -0.16 -14.58 -13.31
CA THR A 205 0.38 -13.26 -13.66
C THR A 205 1.86 -13.20 -13.28
N SER A 206 2.77 -12.93 -14.22
CA SER A 206 4.17 -12.81 -13.85
C SER A 206 4.42 -11.51 -13.06
N THR A 207 5.00 -11.64 -11.87
CA THR A 207 5.72 -10.57 -11.18
C THR A 207 7.20 -10.54 -11.59
N ALA A 208 7.74 -11.70 -11.99
CA ALA A 208 9.12 -11.86 -12.43
C ALA A 208 9.34 -11.09 -13.74
N GLY A 209 10.28 -10.14 -13.69
CA GLY A 209 10.68 -9.38 -14.86
C GLY A 209 9.50 -8.70 -15.53
N ARG A 210 8.94 -7.67 -14.86
CA ARG A 210 8.53 -6.52 -15.67
C ARG A 210 9.79 -6.16 -16.48
N ARG A 211 9.90 -6.67 -17.71
CA ARG A 211 10.61 -5.93 -18.76
C ARG A 211 10.14 -4.50 -18.54
N PRO A 212 11.04 -3.51 -18.37
CA PRO A 212 10.63 -2.11 -18.22
C PRO A 212 9.49 -1.91 -19.19
N GLY A 213 8.30 -1.66 -18.63
CA GLY A 213 7.05 -1.96 -19.33
C GLY A 213 7.14 -1.41 -20.73
N LYS A 214 6.74 -2.18 -21.77
CA LYS A 214 6.69 -1.67 -23.15
C LYS A 214 6.17 -0.25 -23.05
N GLN A 215 7.04 0.70 -23.40
CA GLN A 215 6.75 2.11 -23.18
C GLN A 215 5.38 2.36 -23.81
N PRO A 216 4.41 2.94 -23.08
CA PRO A 216 3.03 3.01 -23.57
C PRO A 216 2.91 3.79 -24.90
N TRP A 217 3.92 4.61 -25.19
CA TRP A 217 4.10 5.37 -26.44
C TRP A 217 4.89 4.61 -27.53
N TRP A 218 5.34 3.38 -27.29
CA TRP A 218 6.12 2.62 -28.28
C TRP A 218 5.21 1.90 -29.26
N THR A 219 5.17 2.41 -30.49
CA THR A 219 4.29 1.91 -31.55
C THR A 219 5.04 1.01 -32.55
N PRO A 220 4.31 0.20 -33.36
CA PRO A 220 4.91 -0.56 -34.46
C PRO A 220 5.70 0.30 -35.47
N GLU A 221 5.25 1.53 -35.72
CA GLU A 221 5.89 2.49 -36.63
C GLU A 221 7.27 2.90 -36.09
N LEU A 222 7.37 3.17 -34.78
CA LEU A 222 8.64 3.44 -34.11
C LEU A 222 9.60 2.26 -34.20
N ALA A 223 9.10 1.03 -34.02
CA ALA A 223 9.91 -0.17 -34.15
C ALA A 223 10.47 -0.32 -35.57
N THR A 224 9.69 0.02 -36.58
CA THR A 224 10.08 -0.03 -38.00
C THR A 224 11.12 1.05 -38.32
N ALA A 225 10.89 2.29 -37.90
CA ALA A 225 11.83 3.40 -38.09
C ALA A 225 13.17 3.16 -37.39
N LYS A 226 13.15 2.60 -36.16
CA LYS A 226 14.38 2.21 -35.45
C LYS A 226 15.17 1.14 -36.21
N LYS A 227 14.51 0.08 -36.69
CA LYS A 227 15.17 -0.96 -37.49
C LYS A 227 15.78 -0.42 -38.78
N ALA A 228 15.11 0.55 -39.42
CA ALA A 228 15.65 1.21 -40.61
C ALA A 228 16.95 1.97 -40.29
N LEU A 229 16.96 2.75 -39.19
CA LEU A 229 18.18 3.43 -38.73
C LEU A 229 19.31 2.46 -38.36
N ASP A 230 19.00 1.39 -37.62
CA ASP A 230 19.97 0.36 -37.26
C ASP A 230 20.56 -0.32 -38.51
N ARG A 231 19.76 -0.49 -39.58
CA ARG A 231 20.25 -0.98 -40.89
C ARG A 231 21.14 0.04 -41.58
N MET A 232 20.75 1.32 -41.62
CA MET A 232 21.56 2.38 -42.22
C MET A 232 22.93 2.52 -41.52
N ARG A 233 22.96 2.36 -40.18
CA ARG A 233 24.21 2.32 -39.41
C ARG A 233 25.10 1.15 -39.83
N ARG A 234 24.55 -0.06 -39.91
CA ARG A 234 25.30 -1.26 -40.35
C ARG A 234 25.84 -1.14 -41.77
N MET A 235 25.17 -0.38 -42.63
CA MET A 235 25.64 -0.07 -43.98
C MET A 235 26.66 1.08 -44.03
N GLY A 236 27.03 1.69 -42.89
CA GLY A 236 27.98 2.81 -42.85
C GLY A 236 27.41 4.14 -43.36
N LEU A 237 26.10 4.24 -43.60
CA LEU A 237 25.47 5.45 -44.18
C LEU A 237 25.54 6.66 -43.23
N HIS A 238 25.68 6.43 -41.92
CA HIS A 238 25.88 7.51 -40.95
C HIS A 238 27.19 8.30 -41.17
N ARG A 239 28.17 7.72 -41.89
CA ARG A 239 29.42 8.37 -42.32
C ARG A 239 29.40 8.69 -43.81
N SER A 240 29.05 7.70 -44.65
CA SER A 240 29.11 7.80 -46.12
C SER A 240 28.00 8.62 -46.77
N ASP A 241 26.79 8.66 -46.19
CA ASP A 241 25.67 9.47 -46.65
C ASP A 241 24.94 10.10 -45.45
N ARG A 242 25.69 11.01 -44.82
CA ARG A 242 25.28 11.66 -43.58
C ARG A 242 23.97 12.43 -43.72
N GLN A 243 23.68 13.00 -44.89
CA GLN A 243 22.47 13.79 -45.15
C GLN A 243 21.22 12.91 -45.06
N THR A 244 21.19 11.79 -45.80
CA THR A 244 20.06 10.86 -45.80
C THR A 244 19.87 10.23 -44.43
N TYR A 245 20.96 9.89 -43.75
CA TYR A 245 20.92 9.36 -42.39
C TYR A 245 20.32 10.36 -41.39
N ILE A 246 20.75 11.63 -41.43
CA ILE A 246 20.22 12.69 -40.55
C ILE A 246 18.72 12.89 -40.78
N GLN A 247 18.26 12.88 -42.02
CA GLN A 247 16.83 13.01 -42.33
C GLN A 247 16.01 11.87 -41.71
N ALA A 248 16.43 10.61 -41.90
CA ALA A 248 15.79 9.45 -41.29
C ALA A 248 15.80 9.52 -39.75
N ARG A 249 16.92 9.95 -39.16
CA ARG A 249 17.07 10.11 -37.70
C ARG A 249 16.13 11.18 -37.16
N ASN A 250 16.07 12.34 -37.83
CA ASN A 250 15.21 13.44 -37.41
C ASN A 250 13.72 13.07 -37.53
N ALA A 251 13.34 12.35 -38.60
CA ALA A 251 11.99 11.81 -38.75
C ALA A 251 11.64 10.82 -37.62
N TYR A 252 12.56 9.92 -37.27
CA TYR A 252 12.37 9.01 -36.14
C TYR A 252 12.24 9.75 -34.79
N VAL A 253 13.06 10.78 -34.54
CA VAL A 253 12.95 11.60 -33.32
C VAL A 253 11.63 12.37 -33.27
N ALA A 254 11.16 12.91 -34.40
CA ALA A 254 9.85 13.55 -34.50
C ALA A 254 8.73 12.55 -34.20
N LEU A 255 8.81 11.34 -34.74
CA LEU A 255 7.85 10.26 -34.48
C LEU A 255 7.81 9.88 -32.98
N ILE A 256 8.97 9.85 -32.30
CA ILE A 256 9.02 9.63 -30.84
C ILE A 256 8.24 10.72 -30.10
N ARG A 257 8.42 11.99 -30.49
CA ARG A 257 7.73 13.13 -29.85
C ARG A 257 6.21 13.03 -30.04
N THR A 258 5.76 12.74 -31.26
CA THR A 258 4.34 12.57 -31.58
C THR A 258 3.72 11.42 -30.81
N ALA A 259 4.35 10.23 -30.84
CA ALA A 259 3.82 9.05 -30.16
C ALA A 259 3.76 9.23 -28.63
N LYS A 260 4.74 9.92 -28.03
CA LYS A 260 4.70 10.31 -26.61
C LYS A 260 3.52 11.24 -26.30
N LEU A 261 3.30 12.25 -27.14
CA LEU A 261 2.20 13.21 -26.96
C LEU A 261 0.83 12.54 -27.10
N GLU A 262 0.64 11.67 -28.07
CA GLU A 262 -0.62 10.94 -28.29
C GLU A 262 -0.92 9.96 -27.16
N ALA A 263 0.09 9.22 -26.70
CA ALA A 263 -0.05 8.34 -25.54
C ALA A 263 -0.42 9.14 -24.28
N TRP A 264 0.16 10.33 -24.11
CA TRP A 264 -0.21 11.23 -23.02
C TRP A 264 -1.65 11.74 -23.14
N ARG A 265 -2.08 12.21 -24.31
CA ARG A 265 -3.45 12.67 -24.58
C ARG A 265 -4.48 11.57 -24.32
N THR A 266 -4.18 10.34 -24.76
CA THR A 266 -5.04 9.17 -24.51
C THR A 266 -5.13 8.87 -23.02
N PHE A 267 -4.00 8.92 -22.32
CA PHE A 267 -3.95 8.69 -20.89
C PHE A 267 -4.70 9.77 -20.11
N SER A 268 -4.46 11.06 -20.37
CA SER A 268 -5.14 12.15 -19.67
C SER A 268 -6.63 12.23 -20.03
N GLY A 269 -6.98 11.94 -21.28
CA GLY A 269 -8.37 11.86 -21.76
C GLY A 269 -9.21 10.75 -21.11
N ASP A 270 -8.60 9.71 -20.53
CA ASP A 270 -9.29 8.70 -19.70
C ASP A 270 -10.13 9.35 -18.59
N ILE A 271 -9.73 10.53 -18.07
CA ILE A 271 -10.48 11.21 -17.00
C ILE A 271 -11.86 11.69 -17.44
N ASN A 272 -12.06 11.96 -18.74
CA ASN A 272 -13.33 12.45 -19.28
C ASN A 272 -14.36 11.32 -19.44
N THR A 273 -13.91 10.08 -19.59
CA THR A 273 -14.77 8.90 -19.79
C THR A 273 -14.81 8.01 -18.54
N ASN A 274 -13.77 8.07 -17.73
CA ASN A 274 -13.59 7.31 -16.50
C ASN A 274 -12.98 8.22 -15.44
N THR A 275 -13.83 9.03 -14.81
CA THR A 275 -13.47 10.08 -13.83
C THR A 275 -12.63 9.56 -12.67
N TRP A 276 -12.79 8.28 -12.30
CA TRP A 276 -12.05 7.63 -11.21
C TRP A 276 -11.03 6.59 -11.72
N GLY A 277 -10.67 6.70 -13.01
CA GLY A 277 -9.83 5.79 -13.75
C GLY A 277 -8.33 5.87 -13.42
N LYS A 278 -7.50 5.41 -14.36
CA LYS A 278 -6.04 5.33 -14.14
C LYS A 278 -5.43 6.72 -14.12
N ALA A 279 -5.93 7.62 -14.97
CA ALA A 279 -5.48 9.01 -15.03
C ALA A 279 -5.70 9.73 -13.70
N PHE A 280 -6.93 9.68 -13.17
CA PHE A 280 -7.25 10.24 -11.85
C PHE A 280 -6.42 9.59 -10.74
N SER A 281 -6.32 8.25 -10.73
CA SER A 281 -5.50 7.55 -9.73
C SER A 281 -4.05 7.99 -9.78
N TRP A 282 -3.49 8.28 -10.95
CA TRP A 282 -2.12 8.74 -11.10
C TRP A 282 -1.98 10.22 -10.73
N ALA A 283 -2.89 11.09 -11.16
CA ALA A 283 -2.91 12.50 -10.75
C ALA A 283 -2.98 12.64 -9.22
N LYS A 284 -3.86 11.85 -8.57
CA LYS A 284 -4.03 11.82 -7.11
C LYS A 284 -2.79 11.30 -6.38
N ASN A 285 -2.24 10.16 -6.83
CA ASN A 285 -1.22 9.43 -6.05
C ASN A 285 0.21 9.60 -6.55
N GLY A 286 0.41 10.16 -7.73
CA GLY A 286 1.70 10.29 -8.40
C GLY A 286 2.24 8.93 -8.87
N PRO A 287 3.53 8.86 -9.26
CA PRO A 287 4.20 7.61 -9.57
C PRO A 287 4.14 6.66 -8.37
N ARG A 288 3.67 5.43 -8.59
CA ARG A 288 3.61 4.40 -7.54
C ARG A 288 5.02 3.89 -7.24
N SER A 289 5.66 4.41 -6.20
CA SER A 289 6.76 3.72 -5.54
C SER A 289 6.17 2.60 -4.68
N LYS A 290 6.45 1.35 -5.04
CA LYS A 290 6.27 0.25 -4.08
C LYS A 290 7.45 0.34 -3.12
N LYS A 291 7.27 1.05 -2.00
CA LYS A 291 8.18 0.91 -0.88
C LYS A 291 7.79 -0.39 -0.19
N VAL A 292 8.54 -1.45 -0.47
CA VAL A 292 8.54 -2.61 0.42
C VAL A 292 9.16 -2.11 1.73
N PRO A 293 8.55 -2.38 2.89
CA PRO A 293 9.17 -2.01 4.14
C PRO A 293 10.46 -2.83 4.31
N SER A 294 11.61 -2.17 4.15
CA SER A 294 12.94 -2.79 4.29
C SER A 294 13.52 -2.58 5.69
N THR A 295 13.11 -1.51 6.39
CA THR A 295 13.58 -1.17 7.74
C THR A 295 12.46 -0.54 8.58
N MET A 296 12.41 -0.88 9.87
CA MET A 296 11.52 -0.29 10.87
C MET A 296 12.32 0.29 12.04
N ALA A 297 11.75 1.29 12.70
CA ALA A 297 12.26 1.77 13.99
C ALA A 297 11.89 0.77 15.10
N ARG A 298 12.89 0.34 15.86
CA ARG A 298 12.77 -0.40 17.11
C ARG A 298 12.31 0.53 18.24
N PRO A 299 11.78 -0.01 19.36
CA PRO A 299 11.35 0.80 20.51
C PRO A 299 12.45 1.67 21.14
N ASP A 300 13.71 1.26 21.03
CA ASP A 300 14.91 1.99 21.49
C ASP A 300 15.34 3.13 20.53
N GLY A 301 14.65 3.29 19.40
CA GLY A 301 14.97 4.27 18.37
C GLY A 301 15.99 3.80 17.32
N ALA A 302 16.60 2.62 17.48
CA ALA A 302 17.46 2.02 16.46
C ALA A 302 16.63 1.50 15.27
N LEU A 303 17.27 1.27 14.13
CA LEU A 303 16.62 0.66 12.96
C LEU A 303 16.84 -0.86 12.96
N THR A 304 15.88 -1.61 12.43
CA THR A 304 16.04 -3.04 12.19
C THR A 304 17.13 -3.31 11.18
N GLU A 305 17.92 -4.35 11.44
CA GLU A 305 19.07 -4.74 10.60
C GLU A 305 18.73 -5.94 9.70
N THR A 306 17.70 -6.72 10.08
CA THR A 306 17.28 -7.91 9.34
C THR A 306 15.80 -7.86 8.90
N LEU A 307 15.47 -8.63 7.87
CA LEU A 307 14.07 -8.82 7.43
C LEU A 307 13.23 -9.52 8.52
N ASP A 308 13.86 -10.37 9.33
CA ASP A 308 13.19 -11.09 10.43
C ASP A 308 12.72 -10.12 11.51
N GLU A 309 13.60 -9.20 11.94
CA GLU A 309 13.23 -8.13 12.87
C GLU A 309 12.17 -7.19 12.27
N THR A 310 12.34 -6.82 11.00
CA THR A 310 11.38 -5.96 10.30
C THR A 310 9.98 -6.59 10.28
N ALA A 311 9.91 -7.88 9.93
CA ALA A 311 8.67 -8.62 9.90
C ALA A 311 8.05 -8.76 11.30
N GLU A 312 8.86 -9.07 12.31
CA GLU A 312 8.38 -9.22 13.70
C GLU A 312 7.82 -7.90 14.24
N ILE A 313 8.47 -6.76 14.00
CA ILE A 313 7.97 -5.44 14.42
C ILE A 313 6.66 -5.09 13.71
N LEU A 314 6.57 -5.33 12.40
CA LEU A 314 5.34 -5.07 11.65
C LEU A 314 4.20 -5.95 12.14
N LEU A 315 4.43 -7.26 12.23
CA LEU A 315 3.43 -8.22 12.69
C LEU A 315 3.04 -7.98 14.15
N GLY A 316 4.00 -7.58 14.99
CA GLY A 316 3.81 -7.17 16.38
C GLY A 316 2.93 -5.94 16.53
N SER A 317 3.18 -4.92 15.70
CA SER A 317 2.39 -3.70 15.72
C SER A 317 0.98 -3.86 15.14
N PHE A 318 0.79 -4.74 14.16
CA PHE A 318 -0.52 -4.92 13.50
C PHE A 318 -1.40 -5.98 14.16
N PHE A 319 -0.78 -6.98 14.80
CA PHE A 319 -1.48 -8.10 15.43
C PHE A 319 -0.91 -8.30 16.84
N PRO A 320 -1.19 -7.35 17.76
CA PRO A 320 -0.71 -7.46 19.14
C PRO A 320 -1.23 -8.73 19.79
N ARG A 321 -0.41 -9.31 20.67
CA ARG A 321 -0.83 -10.47 21.47
C ARG A 321 -1.83 -10.06 22.52
N GLU A 322 -2.68 -11.00 22.90
CA GLU A 322 -3.58 -10.82 24.04
C GLU A 322 -2.78 -10.98 25.34
N GLY A 323 -3.03 -10.11 26.32
CA GLY A 323 -2.33 -10.18 27.62
C GLY A 323 -2.84 -11.33 28.48
N GLN A 324 -4.14 -11.34 28.77
CA GLN A 324 -4.82 -12.43 29.47
C GLN A 324 -5.97 -12.94 28.60
N ARG A 325 -5.89 -14.20 28.21
CA ARG A 325 -6.90 -14.83 27.37
C ARG A 325 -8.13 -15.19 28.16
N ARG A 326 -9.22 -14.46 27.94
CA ARG A 326 -10.54 -14.82 28.48
C ARG A 326 -11.26 -15.74 27.50
N VAL A 327 -11.84 -16.82 28.01
CA VAL A 327 -12.60 -17.77 27.19
C VAL A 327 -14.09 -17.47 27.37
N PHE A 328 -14.78 -17.20 26.27
CA PHE A 328 -16.23 -17.20 26.25
C PHE A 328 -16.70 -18.64 26.15
N ASP A 329 -17.45 -19.09 27.16
CA ASP A 329 -18.01 -20.43 27.21
C ASP A 329 -19.52 -20.35 27.42
N LYS A 330 -20.27 -20.73 26.38
CA LYS A 330 -21.72 -20.92 26.41
C LYS A 330 -22.02 -22.34 25.96
N SER A 331 -22.38 -23.18 26.93
CA SER A 331 -22.73 -24.57 26.72
C SER A 331 -24.19 -24.71 26.27
N GLY A 332 -24.52 -25.85 25.66
CA GLY A 332 -25.86 -26.12 25.12
C GLY A 332 -25.82 -26.80 23.75
N PRO A 333 -26.95 -27.41 23.32
CA PRO A 333 -27.07 -27.94 21.95
C PRO A 333 -27.00 -26.81 20.93
N ILE A 334 -26.53 -27.11 19.71
CA ILE A 334 -26.62 -26.14 18.61
C ILE A 334 -28.09 -26.05 18.20
N ASP A 335 -28.63 -24.83 18.15
CA ASP A 335 -30.02 -24.59 17.73
C ASP A 335 -30.27 -25.14 16.32
N GLU A 336 -31.46 -25.71 16.09
CA GLU A 336 -31.87 -26.07 14.73
C GLU A 336 -31.85 -24.83 13.84
N TYR A 337 -31.27 -24.98 12.64
CA TYR A 337 -31.17 -23.87 11.72
C TYR A 337 -32.53 -23.60 11.07
N GLY A 338 -33.25 -22.58 11.56
CA GLY A 338 -34.55 -22.17 11.00
C GLY A 338 -34.49 -21.45 9.65
N GLY A 339 -33.30 -21.14 9.13
CA GLY A 339 -33.11 -20.49 7.83
C GLY A 339 -32.85 -21.47 6.68
N THR A 340 -32.76 -20.96 5.45
CA THR A 340 -32.38 -21.76 4.27
C THR A 340 -30.99 -21.38 3.77
N VAL A 341 -30.13 -22.39 3.55
CA VAL A 341 -28.89 -22.25 2.78
C VAL A 341 -29.14 -22.85 1.41
N ASP A 342 -29.68 -22.04 0.50
CA ASP A 342 -30.01 -22.44 -0.87
C ASP A 342 -29.02 -21.90 -1.91
N PHE A 343 -29.22 -22.36 -3.15
CA PHE A 343 -28.36 -22.05 -4.28
C PHE A 343 -28.30 -20.54 -4.57
N GLU A 344 -29.43 -19.84 -4.57
CA GLU A 344 -29.48 -18.42 -4.92
C GLU A 344 -28.91 -17.52 -3.82
N ARG A 345 -29.08 -17.89 -2.55
CA ARG A 345 -28.47 -17.17 -1.42
C ARG A 345 -26.95 -17.23 -1.48
N VAL A 346 -26.38 -18.42 -1.68
CA VAL A 346 -24.92 -18.61 -1.78
C VAL A 346 -24.37 -17.93 -3.04
N LYS A 347 -25.05 -18.08 -4.18
CA LYS A 347 -24.70 -17.40 -5.43
C LYS A 347 -24.69 -15.88 -5.27
N SER A 348 -25.70 -15.32 -4.62
CA SER A 348 -25.80 -13.87 -4.37
C SER A 348 -24.62 -13.34 -3.53
N ALA A 349 -24.21 -14.12 -2.53
CA ALA A 349 -23.02 -13.82 -1.72
C ALA A 349 -21.72 -13.80 -2.55
N ILE A 350 -21.61 -14.63 -3.60
CA ILE A 350 -20.48 -14.61 -4.53
C ILE A 350 -20.61 -13.45 -5.56
N TRP A 351 -21.81 -13.20 -6.09
CA TRP A 351 -22.03 -12.22 -7.15
C TRP A 351 -21.95 -10.76 -6.70
N ARG A 352 -22.17 -10.49 -5.41
CA ARG A 352 -21.91 -9.15 -4.84
C ARG A 352 -20.43 -8.77 -4.83
N MET A 353 -19.51 -9.74 -4.84
CA MET A 353 -18.07 -9.47 -4.84
C MET A 353 -17.57 -9.15 -6.24
N HIS A 354 -16.85 -8.02 -6.39
CA HIS A 354 -16.28 -7.63 -7.68
C HIS A 354 -15.31 -8.71 -8.23
N PRO A 355 -15.48 -9.17 -9.49
CA PRO A 355 -14.84 -10.39 -10.00
C PRO A 355 -13.31 -10.31 -10.08
N GLY A 356 -12.75 -9.13 -10.30
CA GLY A 356 -11.31 -8.90 -10.48
C GLY A 356 -10.55 -8.42 -9.24
N LYS A 357 -11.15 -8.44 -8.04
CA LYS A 357 -10.46 -8.05 -6.80
C LYS A 357 -9.35 -9.04 -6.46
N ALA A 358 -8.38 -8.59 -5.66
CA ALA A 358 -7.24 -9.41 -5.27
C ALA A 358 -7.72 -10.63 -4.45
N PRO A 359 -7.28 -11.86 -4.80
CA PRO A 359 -7.64 -13.07 -4.08
C PRO A 359 -6.82 -13.21 -2.78
N GLY A 360 -7.19 -14.18 -1.95
CA GLY A 360 -6.38 -14.61 -0.79
C GLY A 360 -5.14 -15.41 -1.22
N ALA A 361 -4.59 -16.18 -0.28
CA ALA A 361 -3.43 -17.04 -0.55
C ALA A 361 -3.74 -18.13 -1.60
N ASP A 362 -5.00 -18.54 -1.72
CA ASP A 362 -5.49 -19.55 -2.67
C ASP A 362 -5.46 -19.10 -4.15
N GLY A 363 -5.35 -17.81 -4.43
CA GLY A 363 -5.34 -17.27 -5.80
C GLY A 363 -6.71 -17.27 -6.50
N ILE A 364 -7.77 -17.75 -5.84
CA ILE A 364 -9.11 -17.88 -6.41
C ILE A 364 -9.85 -16.55 -6.29
N THR A 365 -10.24 -15.96 -7.41
CA THR A 365 -11.04 -14.72 -7.45
C THR A 365 -12.53 -15.03 -7.56
N ALA A 366 -13.39 -14.05 -7.25
CA ALA A 366 -14.82 -14.16 -7.48
C ALA A 366 -15.14 -14.43 -8.97
N GLY A 367 -14.35 -13.90 -9.90
CA GLY A 367 -14.50 -14.23 -11.32
C GLY A 367 -14.27 -15.70 -11.65
N ILE A 368 -13.28 -16.35 -11.00
CA ILE A 368 -13.03 -17.79 -11.15
C ILE A 368 -14.18 -18.59 -10.54
N LEU A 369 -14.66 -18.22 -9.33
CA LEU A 369 -15.80 -18.89 -8.71
C LEU A 369 -17.06 -18.80 -9.57
N ARG A 370 -17.36 -17.65 -10.17
CA ARG A 370 -18.51 -17.49 -11.08
C ARG A 370 -18.43 -18.41 -12.30
N LYS A 371 -17.22 -18.71 -12.77
CA LYS A 371 -16.99 -19.64 -13.89
C LYS A 371 -17.05 -21.10 -13.45
N ALA A 372 -16.67 -21.41 -12.21
CA ALA A 372 -16.81 -22.73 -11.61
C ALA A 372 -18.25 -23.06 -11.18
N TRP A 373 -19.06 -22.04 -10.92
CA TRP A 373 -20.40 -22.14 -10.35
C TRP A 373 -21.35 -23.13 -11.07
N PRO A 374 -21.42 -23.19 -12.41
CA PRO A 374 -22.30 -24.16 -13.08
C PRO A 374 -21.97 -25.62 -12.79
N ILE A 375 -20.73 -25.91 -12.36
CA ILE A 375 -20.24 -27.28 -12.12
C ILE A 375 -20.19 -27.59 -10.62
N LEU A 376 -19.74 -26.63 -9.81
CA LEU A 376 -19.48 -26.81 -8.37
C LEU A 376 -20.48 -26.10 -7.46
N GLY A 377 -21.51 -25.43 -8.01
CA GLY A 377 -22.45 -24.62 -7.23
C GLY A 377 -23.12 -25.39 -6.10
N GLU A 378 -23.68 -26.57 -6.40
CA GLU A 378 -24.30 -27.44 -5.40
C GLU A 378 -23.32 -27.91 -4.32
N ASP A 379 -22.08 -28.20 -4.71
CA ASP A 379 -21.03 -28.62 -3.76
C ASP A 379 -20.64 -27.48 -2.80
N ILE A 380 -20.57 -26.25 -3.31
CA ILE A 380 -20.32 -25.06 -2.49
C ILE A 380 -21.49 -24.81 -1.55
N VAL A 381 -22.73 -24.95 -2.03
CA VAL A 381 -23.95 -24.77 -1.22
C VAL A 381 -24.00 -25.80 -0.09
N HIS A 382 -23.70 -27.07 -0.39
CA HIS A 382 -23.68 -28.14 0.61
C HIS A 382 -22.62 -27.88 1.68
N LEU A 383 -21.40 -27.50 1.28
CA LEU A 383 -20.35 -27.12 2.22
C LEU A 383 -20.77 -25.94 3.11
N PHE A 384 -21.39 -24.90 2.54
CA PHE A 384 -21.84 -23.74 3.29
C PHE A 384 -22.95 -24.11 4.28
N ARG A 385 -23.86 -25.01 3.88
CA ARG A 385 -24.90 -25.53 4.75
C ARG A 385 -24.29 -26.25 5.95
N MET A 386 -23.34 -27.17 5.73
CA MET A 386 -22.62 -27.85 6.82
C MET A 386 -21.94 -26.85 7.76
N CYS A 387 -21.21 -25.87 7.23
CA CYS A 387 -20.56 -24.84 8.05
C CYS A 387 -21.55 -24.11 8.96
N ILE A 388 -22.73 -23.78 8.45
CA ILE A 388 -23.78 -23.02 9.16
C ILE A 388 -24.49 -23.90 10.19
N THR A 389 -24.86 -25.14 9.84
CA THR A 389 -25.60 -26.05 10.72
C THR A 389 -24.73 -26.64 11.82
N GLU A 390 -23.45 -26.93 11.52
CA GLU A 390 -22.49 -27.46 12.51
C GLU A 390 -21.73 -26.36 13.26
N ALA A 391 -22.04 -25.08 12.96
CA ALA A 391 -21.38 -23.92 13.54
C ALA A 391 -19.84 -23.96 13.46
N ASN A 392 -19.30 -24.46 12.34
CA ASN A 392 -17.87 -24.66 12.15
C ASN A 392 -17.35 -23.94 10.90
N PHE A 393 -16.35 -23.09 11.09
CA PHE A 393 -15.70 -22.36 10.01
C PHE A 393 -14.44 -23.11 9.52
N PRO A 394 -14.25 -23.34 8.21
CA PRO A 394 -13.12 -24.13 7.71
C PRO A 394 -11.76 -23.55 8.10
N GLN A 395 -10.88 -24.37 8.66
CA GLN A 395 -9.52 -24.02 9.09
C GLN A 395 -8.65 -23.52 7.93
N SER A 396 -8.80 -24.12 6.74
CA SER A 396 -8.07 -23.68 5.54
C SER A 396 -8.40 -22.25 5.12
N TRP A 397 -9.52 -21.69 5.59
CA TRP A 397 -9.97 -20.33 5.31
C TRP A 397 -9.55 -19.30 6.36
N LYS A 398 -8.91 -19.73 7.45
CA LYS A 398 -8.51 -18.89 8.60
C LYS A 398 -7.11 -18.27 8.45
N CYS A 399 -6.40 -18.56 7.36
CA CYS A 399 -5.10 -17.95 7.03
C CYS A 399 -5.25 -16.79 6.05
N ALA A 400 -4.91 -15.57 6.48
CA ALA A 400 -4.96 -14.37 5.64
C ALA A 400 -3.61 -14.06 4.99
N LYS A 401 -3.59 -13.68 3.70
CA LYS A 401 -2.40 -13.08 3.09
C LYS A 401 -2.34 -11.59 3.45
N LEU A 402 -1.29 -11.17 4.15
CA LEU A 402 -1.08 -9.77 4.54
C LEU A 402 -0.48 -8.96 3.39
N VAL A 403 -1.09 -7.81 3.13
CA VAL A 403 -0.53 -6.78 2.26
C VAL A 403 -0.41 -5.50 3.06
N VAL A 404 0.82 -4.99 3.19
CA VAL A 404 1.12 -3.77 3.93
C VAL A 404 1.09 -2.58 2.95
N LEU A 405 0.20 -1.62 3.19
CA LEU A 405 0.03 -0.45 2.32
C LEU A 405 0.42 0.85 3.05
N PRO A 406 1.23 1.73 2.45
CA PRO A 406 1.58 3.01 3.07
C PRO A 406 0.34 3.90 3.23
N LYS A 407 0.20 4.52 4.40
CA LYS A 407 -0.81 5.57 4.66
C LYS A 407 -0.43 6.82 3.87
N GLN A 408 -1.43 7.44 3.24
CA GLN A 408 -1.22 8.68 2.51
C GLN A 408 -0.81 9.82 3.45
N GLY A 409 0.10 10.69 2.99
CA GLY A 409 0.55 11.87 3.73
C GLY A 409 1.54 11.62 4.86
N LYS A 410 1.92 10.36 5.13
CA LYS A 410 3.01 10.04 6.06
C LYS A 410 4.36 10.26 5.39
N LYS A 411 5.31 10.86 6.12
CA LYS A 411 6.68 11.14 5.65
C LYS A 411 7.68 10.12 6.19
N ASP A 412 7.50 9.73 7.45
CA ASP A 412 8.29 8.68 8.09
C ASP A 412 7.66 7.31 7.85
N PHE A 413 8.39 6.46 7.13
CA PHE A 413 8.01 5.09 6.78
C PHE A 413 8.80 4.03 7.56
N THR A 414 9.61 4.45 8.54
CA THR A 414 10.25 3.56 9.53
C THR A 414 9.28 3.22 10.66
N ASN A 415 8.23 4.02 10.86
CA ASN A 415 7.20 3.73 11.84
C ASN A 415 6.14 2.75 11.28
N PRO A 416 5.89 1.59 11.93
CA PRO A 416 4.83 0.65 11.52
C PRO A 416 3.45 1.29 11.40
N LYS A 417 3.13 2.28 12.25
CA LYS A 417 1.85 3.02 12.23
C LYS A 417 1.64 3.83 10.96
N SER A 418 2.68 4.03 10.14
CA SER A 418 2.59 4.67 8.82
C SER A 418 2.06 3.74 7.73
N TYR A 419 1.78 2.47 8.05
CA TYR A 419 1.17 1.53 7.12
C TYR A 419 -0.20 1.04 7.59
N ARG A 420 -0.96 0.47 6.66
CA ARG A 420 -2.22 -0.24 6.90
C ARG A 420 -2.02 -1.72 6.59
N PRO A 421 -2.30 -2.63 7.53
CA PRO A 421 -2.36 -4.06 7.27
C PRO A 421 -3.66 -4.39 6.52
N ILE A 422 -3.58 -4.96 5.31
CA ILE A 422 -4.75 -5.49 4.59
C ILE A 422 -4.67 -7.01 4.56
N SER A 423 -5.65 -7.66 5.19
CA SER A 423 -5.84 -9.10 5.20
C SER A 423 -6.64 -9.54 3.96
N LEU A 424 -5.95 -10.17 3.00
CA LEU A 424 -6.58 -10.81 1.85
C LEU A 424 -7.01 -12.23 2.22
N LEU A 425 -8.32 -12.41 2.43
CA LEU A 425 -8.94 -13.70 2.74
C LEU A 425 -9.35 -14.46 1.48
N PRO A 426 -9.45 -15.80 1.54
CA PRO A 426 -10.03 -16.61 0.48
C PRO A 426 -11.41 -16.12 0.05
N THR A 427 -11.71 -16.20 -1.24
CA THR A 427 -12.97 -15.64 -1.76
C THR A 427 -14.19 -16.41 -1.22
N MET A 428 -14.09 -17.74 -1.07
CA MET A 428 -15.18 -18.53 -0.48
C MET A 428 -15.40 -18.20 1.00
N ALA A 429 -14.33 -17.93 1.76
CA ALA A 429 -14.43 -17.45 3.13
C ALA A 429 -15.28 -16.18 3.24
N LYS A 430 -15.07 -15.21 2.34
CA LYS A 430 -15.83 -13.95 2.30
C LYS A 430 -17.30 -14.14 1.90
N ALA A 431 -17.59 -15.13 1.07
CA ALA A 431 -18.96 -15.49 0.76
C ALA A 431 -19.66 -16.11 1.98
N LEU A 432 -18.99 -17.00 2.72
CA LEU A 432 -19.55 -17.54 3.97
C LEU A 432 -19.73 -16.45 5.04
N GLU A 433 -18.77 -15.54 5.19
CA GLU A 433 -18.91 -14.34 6.06
C GLU A 433 -20.19 -13.55 5.73
N THR A 434 -20.57 -13.45 4.44
CA THR A 434 -21.79 -12.75 4.04
C THR A 434 -23.05 -13.43 4.59
N LEU A 435 -23.11 -14.76 4.59
CA LEU A 435 -24.25 -15.50 5.13
C LEU A 435 -24.31 -15.36 6.66
N ILE A 436 -23.16 -15.42 7.34
CA ILE A 436 -23.05 -15.19 8.80
C ILE A 436 -23.59 -13.80 9.17
N ILE A 437 -23.24 -12.77 8.41
CA ILE A 437 -23.74 -11.40 8.64
C ILE A 437 -25.26 -11.33 8.46
N GLN A 438 -25.81 -12.01 7.45
CA GLN A 438 -27.26 -12.04 7.23
C GLN A 438 -27.99 -12.69 8.40
N ASP A 439 -27.53 -13.86 8.85
CA ASP A 439 -28.10 -14.55 10.01
C ASP A 439 -28.02 -13.66 11.26
N LEU A 440 -26.83 -13.10 11.55
CA LEU A 440 -26.62 -12.27 12.72
C LEU A 440 -27.55 -11.04 12.73
N VAL A 441 -27.70 -10.35 11.60
CA VAL A 441 -28.57 -9.17 11.49
C VAL A 441 -30.03 -9.54 11.71
N LEU A 442 -30.47 -10.71 11.21
CA LEU A 442 -31.84 -11.19 11.41
C LEU A 442 -32.10 -11.57 12.87
N GLU A 443 -31.10 -12.14 13.55
CA GLU A 443 -31.24 -12.60 14.94
C GLU A 443 -31.20 -11.47 15.98
N THR A 444 -30.45 -10.38 15.73
CA THR A 444 -30.09 -9.39 16.77
C THR A 444 -30.60 -7.97 16.55
N ASP A 445 -31.30 -7.72 15.44
CA ASP A 445 -31.70 -6.37 14.99
C ASP A 445 -30.55 -5.35 15.04
N LEU A 446 -29.33 -5.79 14.69
CA LEU A 446 -28.09 -5.02 14.83
C LEU A 446 -28.11 -3.64 14.15
N ASN A 447 -29.04 -3.41 13.22
CA ASN A 447 -29.17 -2.17 12.47
C ASN A 447 -30.10 -1.12 13.09
N SER A 448 -30.83 -1.44 14.18
CA SER A 448 -31.78 -0.49 14.79
C SER A 448 -31.15 0.54 15.73
N HIS A 449 -29.88 0.38 16.09
CA HIS A 449 -29.15 1.32 16.94
C HIS A 449 -29.07 2.72 16.28
N SER A 450 -29.85 3.66 16.80
CA SER A 450 -30.13 4.95 16.16
C SER A 450 -28.88 5.82 15.99
N GLN A 451 -28.01 5.86 17.00
CA GLN A 451 -26.76 6.64 17.03
C GLN A 451 -25.67 6.10 16.08
N GLN A 452 -25.77 4.84 15.65
CA GLN A 452 -24.78 4.21 14.78
C GLN A 452 -25.09 4.49 13.31
N HIS A 453 -24.16 5.15 12.62
CA HIS A 453 -24.22 5.40 11.17
C HIS A 453 -23.20 4.57 10.39
N GLY A 454 -22.12 4.14 11.03
CA GLY A 454 -21.09 3.31 10.41
C GLY A 454 -21.59 1.89 10.16
N PHE A 455 -21.38 1.39 8.94
CA PHE A 455 -21.74 0.01 8.55
C PHE A 455 -23.22 -0.35 8.74
N VAL A 456 -24.12 0.64 8.73
CA VAL A 456 -25.56 0.45 8.78
C VAL A 456 -26.15 0.71 7.38
N PRO A 457 -26.92 -0.22 6.79
CA PRO A 457 -27.58 0.00 5.51
C PRO A 457 -28.43 1.27 5.52
N GLY A 458 -28.37 2.06 4.45
CA GLY A 458 -29.12 3.33 4.34
C GLY A 458 -28.52 4.52 5.08
N LYS A 459 -27.50 4.33 5.93
CA LYS A 459 -26.75 5.41 6.58
C LYS A 459 -25.41 5.68 5.88
N SER A 460 -24.91 6.91 6.02
CA SER A 460 -23.68 7.40 5.41
C SER A 460 -23.04 8.50 6.26
N THR A 461 -21.82 8.93 5.89
CA THR A 461 -21.17 10.08 6.52
C THR A 461 -22.03 11.35 6.44
N ILE A 462 -22.83 11.51 5.37
CA ILE A 462 -23.76 12.64 5.22
C ILE A 462 -24.87 12.55 6.28
N THR A 463 -25.48 11.38 6.47
CA THR A 463 -26.54 11.21 7.49
C THR A 463 -26.03 11.46 8.90
N ALA A 464 -24.78 11.06 9.18
CA ALA A 464 -24.13 11.27 10.47
C ALA A 464 -23.89 12.77 10.74
N MET A 465 -23.33 13.48 9.74
CA MET A 465 -23.13 14.92 9.81
C MET A 465 -24.44 15.69 9.94
N LYS A 466 -25.50 15.25 9.22
CA LYS A 466 -26.82 15.87 9.32
C LYS A 466 -27.41 15.72 10.72
N SER A 467 -27.37 14.51 11.29
CA SER A 467 -27.83 14.25 12.66
C SER A 467 -27.08 15.10 13.69
N LEU A 468 -25.76 15.23 13.53
CA LEU A 468 -24.91 16.09 14.37
C LEU A 468 -25.40 17.54 14.36
N TYR A 469 -25.54 18.13 13.16
CA TYR A 469 -25.94 19.54 13.03
C TYR A 469 -27.41 19.77 13.39
N GLU A 470 -28.33 18.88 13.04
CA GLU A 470 -29.74 18.99 13.45
C GLU A 470 -29.86 19.06 14.98
N TRP A 471 -29.11 18.22 15.71
CA TRP A 471 -29.10 18.27 17.17
C TRP A 471 -28.51 19.58 17.71
N ILE A 472 -27.41 20.06 17.14
CA ILE A 472 -26.77 21.33 17.55
C ILE A 472 -27.73 22.50 17.39
N HIS A 473 -28.44 22.58 16.26
CA HIS A 473 -29.38 23.66 15.96
C HIS A 473 -30.62 23.62 16.85
N ASN A 474 -31.14 22.42 17.15
CA ASN A 474 -32.30 22.23 18.00
C ASN A 474 -31.99 22.37 19.51
N SER A 475 -30.71 22.43 19.88
CA SER A 475 -30.31 22.57 21.28
C SER A 475 -30.58 23.98 21.82
N ASN A 476 -31.31 24.06 22.94
CA ASN A 476 -31.54 25.32 23.67
C ASN A 476 -30.33 25.80 24.48
N GLY A 477 -29.22 25.04 24.50
CA GLY A 477 -28.00 25.45 25.20
C GLY A 477 -27.38 26.72 24.62
N ARG A 478 -26.89 27.60 25.50
CA ARG A 478 -26.12 28.80 25.10
C ARG A 478 -24.75 28.41 24.54
N HIS A 479 -24.17 27.33 25.05
CA HIS A 479 -22.92 26.75 24.60
C HIS A 479 -23.14 25.30 24.16
N VAL A 480 -22.53 24.92 23.04
CA VAL A 480 -22.48 23.53 22.56
C VAL A 480 -21.05 23.20 22.21
N PHE A 481 -20.55 22.07 22.71
CA PHE A 481 -19.21 21.57 22.44
C PHE A 481 -19.30 20.22 21.74
N GLY A 482 -18.43 19.99 20.76
CA GLY A 482 -18.21 18.69 20.13
C GLY A 482 -16.86 18.13 20.56
N VAL A 483 -16.86 16.88 21.03
CA VAL A 483 -15.68 16.09 21.35
C VAL A 483 -15.56 14.97 20.33
N PHE A 484 -14.46 14.96 19.58
CA PHE A 484 -14.18 13.99 18.52
C PHE A 484 -13.07 13.07 19.00
N LEU A 485 -13.40 11.81 19.23
CA LEU A 485 -12.52 10.83 19.88
C LEU A 485 -11.80 9.95 18.85
N ASP A 486 -10.52 9.64 19.11
CA ASP A 486 -9.71 8.71 18.31
C ASP A 486 -9.42 7.45 19.14
N ILE A 487 -9.78 6.27 18.62
CA ILE A 487 -9.45 4.98 19.23
C ILE A 487 -8.11 4.49 18.67
N THR A 488 -7.18 4.11 19.55
CA THR A 488 -5.87 3.61 19.15
C THR A 488 -5.97 2.20 18.56
N GLY A 489 -5.90 2.10 17.24
CA GLY A 489 -5.84 0.79 16.55
C GLY A 489 -7.12 -0.04 16.74
N ALA A 490 -8.29 0.61 16.71
CA ALA A 490 -9.63 0.02 16.89
C ALA A 490 -9.77 -1.43 16.36
N PHE A 491 -9.74 -1.59 15.03
CA PHE A 491 -9.91 -2.90 14.38
C PHE A 491 -8.81 -3.90 14.73
N ASP A 492 -7.62 -3.46 15.13
CA ASP A 492 -6.49 -4.34 15.43
C ASP A 492 -6.51 -4.83 16.89
N ASN A 493 -7.21 -4.12 17.78
CA ASN A 493 -7.13 -4.30 19.23
C ASN A 493 -8.39 -4.85 19.91
N VAL A 494 -9.58 -4.80 19.29
CA VAL A 494 -10.82 -5.21 19.99
C VAL A 494 -10.75 -6.66 20.52
N GLY A 495 -11.04 -6.85 21.80
CA GLY A 495 -11.01 -8.16 22.46
C GLY A 495 -12.12 -9.09 21.94
N TRP A 496 -11.82 -10.39 21.81
CA TRP A 496 -12.81 -11.37 21.32
C TRP A 496 -13.81 -11.81 22.38
N PHE A 497 -13.39 -11.92 23.64
CA PHE A 497 -14.29 -12.22 24.74
C PHE A 497 -15.45 -11.22 24.85
N PRO A 498 -15.23 -9.89 24.98
CA PRO A 498 -16.32 -8.93 25.10
C PRO A 498 -17.21 -8.89 23.84
N LEU A 499 -16.64 -9.12 22.65
CA LEU A 499 -17.41 -9.26 21.41
C LEU A 499 -18.40 -10.44 21.47
N LEU A 500 -17.95 -11.62 21.89
CA LEU A 500 -18.80 -12.81 21.99
C LEU A 500 -19.87 -12.64 23.07
N SER A 501 -19.52 -12.05 24.21
CA SER A 501 -20.48 -11.70 25.27
C SER A 501 -21.55 -10.72 24.78
N ARG A 502 -21.17 -9.72 23.96
CA ARG A 502 -22.13 -8.77 23.41
C ARG A 502 -23.04 -9.40 22.36
N LEU A 503 -22.53 -10.30 21.52
CA LEU A 503 -23.37 -11.07 20.60
C LEU A 503 -24.47 -11.83 21.35
N ASP A 504 -24.11 -12.44 22.48
CA ASP A 504 -25.05 -13.13 23.34
C ASP A 504 -26.11 -12.20 23.94
N ALA A 505 -25.67 -11.07 24.50
CA ALA A 505 -26.56 -10.05 25.07
C ALA A 505 -27.53 -9.44 24.04
N LEU A 506 -27.12 -9.38 22.76
CA LEU A 506 -27.96 -8.92 21.65
C LEU A 506 -28.97 -9.98 21.16
N GLY A 507 -28.92 -11.21 21.69
CA GLY A 507 -29.84 -12.29 21.33
C GLY A 507 -29.41 -13.14 20.13
N ALA A 508 -28.11 -13.14 19.77
CA ALA A 508 -27.63 -14.02 18.71
C ALA A 508 -27.83 -15.50 19.11
N SER A 509 -28.17 -16.36 18.15
CA SER A 509 -28.32 -17.79 18.41
C SER A 509 -26.99 -18.42 18.84
N LEU A 510 -27.04 -19.49 19.64
CA LEU A 510 -25.83 -20.18 20.09
C LEU A 510 -25.03 -20.72 18.89
N ARG A 511 -25.74 -21.14 17.84
CA ARG A 511 -25.16 -21.54 16.55
C ARG A 511 -24.35 -20.40 15.91
N THR A 512 -24.91 -19.19 15.77
CA THR A 512 -24.21 -18.04 15.19
C THR A 512 -23.00 -17.65 16.04
N ILE A 513 -23.14 -17.63 17.36
CA ILE A 513 -22.03 -17.32 18.29
C ILE A 513 -20.90 -18.35 18.13
N ARG A 514 -21.21 -19.66 18.11
CA ARG A 514 -20.20 -20.72 17.91
C ARG A 514 -19.53 -20.65 16.54
N LEU A 515 -20.27 -20.31 15.49
CA LEU A 515 -19.71 -20.14 14.16
C LEU A 515 -18.75 -18.96 14.10
N ILE A 516 -19.09 -17.84 14.74
CA ILE A 516 -18.20 -16.67 14.87
C ILE A 516 -16.98 -17.02 15.77
N GLN A 517 -17.17 -17.77 16.85
CA GLN A 517 -16.08 -18.24 17.69
C GLN A 517 -15.13 -19.17 16.91
N SER A 518 -15.66 -20.08 16.09
CA SER A 518 -14.87 -20.93 15.18
C SER A 518 -14.14 -20.07 14.13
N TYR A 519 -14.80 -19.04 13.60
CA TYR A 519 -14.19 -18.08 12.67
C TYR A 519 -12.98 -17.36 13.28
N LEU A 520 -13.06 -16.92 14.54
CA LEU A 520 -12.00 -16.19 15.25
C LEU A 520 -10.86 -17.10 15.73
N LYS A 521 -11.18 -18.31 16.18
CA LYS A 521 -10.20 -19.25 16.75
C LYS A 521 -9.18 -19.74 15.70
N ASN A 522 -7.92 -19.91 16.12
CA ASN A 522 -6.83 -20.47 15.31
C ASN A 522 -6.59 -19.74 13.97
N ARG A 523 -6.84 -18.43 13.95
CA ARG A 523 -6.56 -17.58 12.78
C ARG A 523 -5.09 -17.23 12.71
N THR A 524 -4.56 -17.22 11.49
CA THR A 524 -3.19 -16.81 11.21
C THR A 524 -3.15 -15.77 10.10
N VAL A 525 -2.08 -14.99 10.10
CA VAL A 525 -1.76 -14.05 9.04
C VAL A 525 -0.39 -14.40 8.49
N SER A 526 -0.22 -14.29 7.17
CA SER A 526 1.05 -14.53 6.50
C SER A 526 1.53 -13.29 5.75
N LEU A 527 2.70 -12.80 6.15
CA LEU A 527 3.41 -11.70 5.50
C LEU A 527 4.54 -12.27 4.65
N VAL A 528 4.70 -11.75 3.43
CA VAL A 528 5.84 -12.08 2.57
C VAL A 528 6.63 -10.80 2.32
N ILE A 529 7.89 -10.81 2.73
CA ILE A 529 8.85 -9.70 2.48
C ILE A 529 10.01 -10.31 1.72
N GLU A 530 10.31 -9.75 0.54
CA GLU A 530 11.40 -10.21 -0.34
C GLU A 530 11.44 -11.74 -0.55
N GLY A 531 10.27 -12.38 -0.68
CA GLY A 531 10.15 -13.83 -0.91
C GLY A 531 10.22 -14.71 0.37
N LYS A 532 10.66 -14.18 1.51
CA LYS A 532 10.60 -14.88 2.80
C LYS A 532 9.21 -14.75 3.41
N ARG A 533 8.67 -15.87 3.88
CA ARG A 533 7.33 -15.95 4.48
C ARG A 533 7.42 -15.93 6.00
N TYR A 534 6.63 -15.05 6.59
CA TYR A 534 6.43 -14.89 8.02
C TYR A 534 4.97 -15.20 8.36
N GLN A 535 4.74 -15.83 9.50
CA GLN A 535 3.40 -16.15 9.97
C GLN A 535 3.24 -15.75 11.43
N ARG A 536 2.02 -15.31 11.78
CA ARG A 536 1.65 -14.97 13.15
C ARG A 536 0.21 -15.40 13.43
N THR A 537 -0.03 -15.89 14.63
CA THR A 537 -1.38 -16.18 15.13
C THR A 537 -2.05 -14.86 15.53
N ILE A 538 -3.33 -14.72 15.16
CA ILE A 538 -4.16 -13.59 15.57
C ILE A 538 -4.88 -14.01 16.85
N GLU A 539 -4.87 -13.13 17.85
CA GLU A 539 -5.47 -13.39 19.17
C GLU A 539 -6.57 -12.38 19.51
N ARG A 540 -6.63 -11.25 18.82
CA ARG A 540 -7.63 -10.20 18.98
C ARG A 540 -7.84 -9.42 17.69
N GLY A 541 -8.79 -8.50 17.70
CA GLY A 541 -9.09 -7.65 16.56
C GLY A 541 -9.97 -8.31 15.50
N CYS A 542 -10.30 -7.52 14.48
CA CYS A 542 -11.11 -7.87 13.33
C CYS A 542 -10.24 -7.81 12.06
N PRO A 543 -10.20 -8.87 11.21
CA PRO A 543 -9.36 -8.84 10.02
C PRO A 543 -9.71 -7.70 9.04
N GLN A 544 -8.77 -6.78 8.82
CA GLN A 544 -8.95 -5.63 7.91
C GLN A 544 -9.01 -6.11 6.44
N GLY A 545 -10.21 -6.22 5.87
CA GLY A 545 -10.45 -6.76 4.52
C GLY A 545 -11.40 -7.97 4.48
N SER A 546 -11.88 -8.41 5.64
CA SER A 546 -13.06 -9.26 5.80
C SER A 546 -14.36 -8.51 5.54
N GLN A 547 -15.42 -9.25 5.22
CA GLN A 547 -16.80 -8.76 5.23
C GLN A 547 -17.35 -8.72 6.66
N LEU A 548 -16.98 -9.70 7.49
CA LEU A 548 -17.50 -9.87 8.85
C LEU A 548 -16.89 -8.87 9.86
N GLY A 549 -15.63 -8.48 9.69
CA GLY A 549 -14.92 -7.58 10.61
C GLY A 549 -15.64 -6.25 10.88
N PRO A 550 -16.12 -5.51 9.87
CA PRO A 550 -16.95 -4.32 10.09
C PRO A 550 -18.24 -4.59 10.88
N THR A 551 -18.84 -5.77 10.72
CA THR A 551 -20.05 -6.16 11.45
C THR A 551 -19.72 -6.48 12.91
N LEU A 552 -18.61 -7.17 13.18
CA LEU A 552 -18.12 -7.41 14.55
C LEU A 552 -17.74 -6.10 15.25
N TRP A 553 -17.09 -5.18 14.54
CA TRP A 553 -16.85 -3.84 15.07
C TRP A 553 -18.15 -3.12 15.41
N LYS A 554 -19.16 -3.20 14.54
CA LYS A 554 -20.49 -2.64 14.82
C LYS A 554 -21.11 -3.25 16.08
N VAL A 555 -20.96 -4.57 16.32
CA VAL A 555 -21.39 -5.22 17.56
C VAL A 555 -20.73 -4.58 18.78
N ALA A 556 -19.41 -4.39 18.79
CA ALA A 556 -18.71 -3.73 19.91
C ALA A 556 -19.25 -2.32 20.19
N MET A 557 -19.55 -1.56 19.14
CA MET A 557 -20.09 -0.21 19.25
C MET A 557 -21.52 -0.17 19.82
N THR A 558 -22.29 -1.26 19.76
CA THR A 558 -23.68 -1.25 20.27
C THR A 558 -23.76 -1.01 21.77
N GLU A 559 -22.75 -1.45 22.54
CA GLU A 559 -22.70 -1.22 23.99
C GLU A 559 -22.61 0.27 24.33
N ILE A 560 -22.00 1.09 23.47
CA ILE A 560 -21.98 2.55 23.66
C ILE A 560 -23.40 3.12 23.69
N GLY A 561 -24.34 2.51 22.96
CA GLY A 561 -25.76 2.91 22.98
C GLY A 561 -26.44 2.71 24.35
N ASN A 562 -25.84 1.93 25.25
CA ASN A 562 -26.34 1.77 26.63
C ASN A 562 -25.93 2.92 27.55
N ILE A 563 -25.02 3.81 27.12
CA ILE A 563 -24.64 5.01 27.86
C ILE A 563 -25.83 5.98 27.83
N GLN A 564 -26.43 6.21 29.00
CA GLN A 564 -27.57 7.11 29.16
C GLN A 564 -27.12 8.56 28.94
N LEU A 565 -27.53 9.13 27.82
CA LEU A 565 -27.35 10.55 27.52
C LEU A 565 -28.62 11.31 27.94
N ASP A 566 -28.46 12.39 28.70
CA ASP A 566 -29.56 13.32 28.96
C ASP A 566 -29.92 14.13 27.71
N SER A 567 -31.01 14.91 27.78
CA SER A 567 -31.45 15.76 26.65
C SER A 567 -30.46 16.85 26.27
N THR A 568 -29.37 17.01 27.02
CA THR A 568 -28.32 18.00 26.78
C THR A 568 -27.09 17.39 26.11
N ALA A 569 -27.12 16.10 25.78
CA ALA A 569 -26.07 15.45 25.00
C ALA A 569 -26.61 14.65 23.82
N ASN A 570 -25.74 14.40 22.85
CA ASN A 570 -25.97 13.50 21.73
C ASN A 570 -24.67 12.85 21.30
N MET A 571 -24.76 11.67 20.70
CA MET A 571 -23.61 10.94 20.22
C MET A 571 -23.88 10.41 18.81
N VAL A 572 -22.89 10.62 17.93
CA VAL A 572 -22.90 10.11 16.55
C VAL A 572 -21.72 9.18 16.39
N LEU A 573 -22.00 7.95 15.99
CA LEU A 573 -20.99 6.90 15.81
C LEU A 573 -20.84 6.58 14.32
N TYR A 574 -19.60 6.49 13.85
CA TYR A 574 -19.32 6.03 12.49
C TYR A 574 -18.03 5.22 12.45
N ALA A 575 -18.15 3.89 12.36
CA ALA A 575 -17.00 3.00 12.51
C ALA A 575 -16.27 3.28 13.82
N ASP A 576 -14.99 3.66 13.78
CA ASP A 576 -14.18 4.02 14.95
C ASP A 576 -14.25 5.51 15.34
N ASP A 577 -14.86 6.36 14.50
CA ASP A 577 -15.07 7.77 14.80
C ASP A 577 -16.28 7.96 15.74
N ILE A 578 -16.04 8.59 16.91
CA ILE A 578 -17.07 8.94 17.88
C ILE A 578 -17.13 10.47 18.02
N ALA A 579 -18.31 11.04 17.79
CA ALA A 579 -18.58 12.46 18.03
C ALA A 579 -19.61 12.60 19.16
N LEU A 580 -19.17 13.11 20.32
CA LEU A 580 -20.00 13.46 21.47
C LEU A 580 -20.27 14.95 21.44
N THR A 581 -21.53 15.36 21.39
CA THR A 581 -21.94 16.76 21.50
C THR A 581 -22.68 17.03 22.80
N VAL A 582 -22.28 18.08 23.51
CA VAL A 582 -22.86 18.43 24.82
C VAL A 582 -23.20 19.91 24.86
N ALA A 583 -24.40 20.22 25.36
CA ALA A 583 -24.96 21.54 25.48
C ALA A 583 -25.09 21.96 26.94
N ALA A 584 -24.87 23.24 27.24
CA ALA A 584 -25.13 23.80 28.56
C ALA A 584 -25.36 25.31 28.51
N ALA A 585 -25.88 25.86 29.61
CA ALA A 585 -25.98 27.31 29.81
C ALA A 585 -24.62 27.97 30.07
N ARG A 586 -23.67 27.25 30.68
CA ARG A 586 -22.33 27.72 31.03
C ARG A 586 -21.26 26.73 30.53
N PRO A 587 -20.09 27.20 30.05
CA PRO A 587 -19.02 26.31 29.57
C PRO A 587 -18.58 25.25 30.58
N GLN A 588 -18.36 25.66 31.83
CA GLN A 588 -17.91 24.73 32.87
C GLN A 588 -18.91 23.60 33.13
N THR A 589 -20.21 23.88 33.04
CA THR A 589 -21.24 22.85 33.15
C THR A 589 -21.17 21.84 31.99
N ALA A 590 -20.89 22.30 30.76
CA ALA A 590 -20.68 21.40 29.64
C ALA A 590 -19.39 20.57 29.82
N HIS A 591 -18.31 21.17 30.32
CA HIS A 591 -17.05 20.45 30.58
C HIS A 591 -17.24 19.32 31.59
N ASN A 592 -17.88 19.59 32.74
CA ASN A 592 -18.12 18.56 33.75
C ASN A 592 -19.01 17.42 33.21
N ARG A 593 -20.01 17.74 32.36
CA ARG A 593 -20.84 16.73 31.69
C ARG A 593 -20.04 15.90 30.70
N ILE A 594 -19.20 16.55 29.88
CA ILE A 594 -18.30 15.87 28.94
C ILE A 594 -17.40 14.89 29.71
N GLU A 595 -16.77 15.33 30.79
CA GLU A 595 -15.88 14.50 31.62
C GLU A 595 -16.61 13.25 32.13
N GLY A 596 -17.84 13.38 32.67
CA GLY A 596 -18.64 12.23 33.10
C GLY A 596 -19.03 11.26 31.96
N TYR A 597 -19.36 11.77 30.78
CA TYR A 597 -19.60 10.91 29.61
C TYR A 597 -18.32 10.22 29.12
N LEU A 598 -17.17 10.88 29.22
CA LEU A 598 -15.88 10.30 28.89
C LEU A 598 -15.47 9.19 29.86
N ASP A 599 -15.83 9.26 31.14
CA ASP A 599 -15.63 8.16 32.08
C ASP A 599 -16.43 6.91 31.68
N SER A 600 -17.69 7.09 31.28
CA SER A 600 -18.51 5.98 30.77
C SER A 600 -17.90 5.35 29.51
N LEU A 601 -17.40 6.18 28.59
CA LEU A 601 -16.70 5.72 27.39
C LEU A 601 -15.37 5.02 27.73
N LYS A 602 -14.64 5.47 28.76
CA LYS A 602 -13.41 4.80 29.24
C LYS A 602 -13.71 3.42 29.80
N VAL A 603 -14.79 3.27 30.57
CA VAL A 603 -15.25 1.96 31.08
C VAL A 603 -15.53 1.02 29.91
N TRP A 604 -16.32 1.49 28.93
CA TRP A 604 -16.59 0.73 27.72
C TRP A 604 -15.28 0.35 26.98
N ALA A 605 -14.39 1.31 26.74
CA ALA A 605 -13.13 1.04 26.03
C ALA A 605 -12.30 -0.01 26.76
N LYS A 606 -12.17 0.08 28.09
CA LYS A 606 -11.46 -0.88 28.92
C LYS A 606 -12.08 -2.28 28.84
N GLU A 607 -13.41 -2.40 28.87
CA GLU A 607 -14.12 -3.67 28.75
C GLU A 607 -13.87 -4.35 27.41
N TYR A 608 -13.86 -3.57 26.32
CA TYR A 608 -13.54 -4.05 24.98
C TYR A 608 -12.03 -4.15 24.69
N GLU A 609 -11.21 -3.88 25.72
CA GLU A 609 -9.75 -3.92 25.69
C GLU A 609 -9.14 -2.99 24.63
N LEU A 610 -9.77 -1.82 24.49
CA LEU A 610 -9.44 -0.70 23.62
C LEU A 610 -8.93 0.48 24.43
N GLU A 611 -8.23 1.38 23.75
CA GLU A 611 -7.72 2.62 24.33
C GLU A 611 -8.05 3.81 23.43
N PHE A 612 -8.46 4.92 24.05
CA PHE A 612 -8.55 6.19 23.36
C PHE A 612 -7.18 6.88 23.28
N SER A 613 -7.03 7.80 22.32
CA SER A 613 -5.87 8.68 22.22
C SER A 613 -6.28 10.11 22.59
N PRO A 614 -6.07 10.54 23.84
CA PRO A 614 -6.37 11.92 24.26
C PRO A 614 -5.63 12.96 23.41
N ALA A 615 -4.37 12.68 23.05
CA ALA A 615 -3.52 13.57 22.25
C ALA A 615 -4.03 13.80 20.81
N LYS A 616 -4.80 12.87 20.25
CA LYS A 616 -5.40 13.00 18.91
C LYS A 616 -6.86 13.40 18.97
N SER A 617 -7.52 13.18 20.09
CA SER A 617 -8.89 13.62 20.31
C SER A 617 -8.95 15.15 20.35
N GLN A 618 -10.10 15.72 19.97
CA GLN A 618 -10.25 17.16 19.81
C GLN A 618 -11.57 17.64 20.43
N ILE A 619 -11.53 18.79 21.09
CA ILE A 619 -12.75 19.50 21.51
C ILE A 619 -12.90 20.81 20.71
N LEU A 620 -14.12 21.10 20.30
CA LEU A 620 -14.50 22.27 19.51
C LEU A 620 -15.76 22.91 20.08
N SER A 621 -15.77 24.23 20.24
CA SER A 621 -17.00 24.98 20.54
C SER A 621 -17.80 25.13 19.25
N LEU A 622 -18.95 24.46 19.16
CA LEU A 622 -19.84 24.48 18.00
C LEU A 622 -20.94 25.55 18.13
N LYS A 623 -21.24 26.00 19.35
CA LYS A 623 -22.17 27.12 19.63
C LYS A 623 -21.69 27.94 20.82
N GLY A 624 -21.94 29.24 20.80
CA GLY A 624 -21.59 30.17 21.89
C GLY A 624 -20.25 30.90 21.75
N GLY A 625 -19.54 30.71 20.63
CA GLY A 625 -18.42 31.57 20.22
C GLY A 625 -17.15 31.50 21.08
N LEU A 626 -16.97 30.45 21.88
CA LEU A 626 -15.80 30.33 22.75
C LEU A 626 -14.53 30.05 21.91
N LYS A 627 -13.55 30.95 22.01
CA LYS A 627 -12.26 30.81 21.30
C LYS A 627 -11.43 29.67 21.92
N PRO A 628 -10.57 29.01 21.12
CA PRO A 628 -9.62 28.02 21.63
C PRO A 628 -8.72 28.61 22.72
N GLY A 629 -8.28 27.77 23.66
CA GLY A 629 -7.51 28.18 24.86
C GLY A 629 -7.96 27.48 26.15
N TYR A 630 -9.05 26.70 26.09
CA TYR A 630 -9.53 25.84 27.15
C TYR A 630 -9.21 24.36 26.85
N SER A 631 -9.44 23.51 27.83
CA SER A 631 -9.33 22.05 27.72
C SER A 631 -10.30 21.39 28.67
N VAL A 632 -10.64 20.12 28.40
CA VAL A 632 -11.44 19.26 29.29
C VAL A 632 -10.61 18.05 29.71
N GLY A 633 -10.88 17.52 30.91
CA GLY A 633 -10.33 16.24 31.33
C GLY A 633 -10.80 15.11 30.41
N PHE A 634 -9.94 14.11 30.20
CA PHE A 634 -10.33 12.85 29.57
C PHE A 634 -10.95 11.92 30.62
N GLY A 635 -12.03 12.39 31.25
CA GLY A 635 -12.59 11.82 32.47
C GLY A 635 -12.51 12.80 33.65
N SER A 636 -13.10 12.41 34.78
CA SER A 636 -13.18 13.24 35.98
C SER A 636 -12.01 13.09 36.96
N GLY A 637 -11.01 12.26 36.66
CA GLY A 637 -9.87 12.02 37.54
C GLY A 637 -8.84 13.16 37.51
N ASP A 638 -8.22 13.45 38.65
CA ASP A 638 -7.24 14.54 38.77
C ASP A 638 -5.99 14.34 37.87
N ASP A 639 -5.60 13.07 37.64
CA ASP A 639 -4.47 12.69 36.78
C ASP A 639 -4.87 12.41 35.32
N ASP A 640 -6.14 12.61 34.94
CA ASP A 640 -6.58 12.35 33.57
C ASP A 640 -5.91 13.31 32.56
N ALA A 641 -5.45 12.73 31.45
CA ALA A 641 -4.93 13.52 30.33
C ALA A 641 -5.99 14.52 29.84
N ARG A 642 -5.56 15.67 29.31
CA ARG A 642 -6.50 16.72 28.87
C ARG A 642 -6.68 16.75 27.36
N ILE A 643 -7.91 16.98 26.90
CA ILE A 643 -8.21 17.26 25.49
C ILE A 643 -8.19 18.78 25.29
N GLY A 644 -7.25 19.27 24.50
CA GLY A 644 -7.12 20.69 24.18
C GLY A 644 -8.10 21.17 23.11
N ALA A 645 -8.68 22.35 23.32
CA ALA A 645 -9.57 22.97 22.34
C ALA A 645 -8.85 23.36 21.05
N LYS A 646 -9.52 23.16 19.91
CA LYS A 646 -9.05 23.55 18.59
C LYS A 646 -10.02 24.53 17.93
N GLY A 647 -9.52 25.34 17.00
CA GLY A 647 -10.35 26.25 16.21
C GLY A 647 -11.15 25.53 15.12
N THR A 648 -10.69 24.36 14.71
CA THR A 648 -11.37 23.45 13.79
C THR A 648 -11.11 22.00 14.21
N ALA A 649 -12.02 21.10 13.84
CA ALA A 649 -11.90 19.68 14.10
C ALA A 649 -12.17 18.85 12.86
N LYS A 650 -11.46 17.73 12.68
CA LYS A 650 -11.76 16.80 11.57
C LYS A 650 -12.75 15.75 12.03
N CYS A 651 -13.84 15.60 11.31
CA CYS A 651 -14.85 14.57 11.56
C CYS A 651 -15.33 14.01 10.21
N LEU A 652 -15.30 12.68 10.04
CA LEU A 652 -15.79 11.97 8.84
C LEU A 652 -15.25 12.50 7.49
N GLY A 653 -14.01 13.02 7.49
CA GLY A 653 -13.35 13.57 6.31
C GLY A 653 -13.62 15.06 6.05
N VAL A 654 -14.46 15.71 6.85
CA VAL A 654 -14.76 17.16 6.77
C VAL A 654 -14.03 17.90 7.89
N THR A 655 -13.58 19.12 7.62
CA THR A 655 -13.04 20.01 8.66
C THR A 655 -14.17 20.92 9.12
N LEU A 656 -14.60 20.74 10.37
CA LEU A 656 -15.66 21.50 11.00
C LEU A 656 -15.10 22.77 11.66
N ASP A 657 -15.88 23.83 11.62
CA ASP A 657 -15.57 25.10 12.29
C ASP A 657 -16.82 25.66 13.00
N PRO A 658 -16.66 26.52 14.02
CA PRO A 658 -17.76 27.05 14.82
C PRO A 658 -18.76 27.91 14.05
N ARG A 659 -18.41 28.35 12.83
CA ARG A 659 -19.26 29.23 11.99
C ARG A 659 -19.92 28.46 10.86
N GLU A 660 -19.70 27.14 10.78
CA GLU A 660 -20.20 26.28 9.70
C GLU A 660 -19.82 26.80 8.30
N SER A 661 -18.69 27.50 8.21
CA SER A 661 -18.22 28.10 6.96
C SER A 661 -17.53 27.09 6.05
N PHE A 662 -16.98 26.02 6.61
CA PHE A 662 -16.16 25.00 5.95
C PHE A 662 -14.95 25.58 5.18
N TRP A 663 -14.54 26.82 5.50
CA TRP A 663 -13.51 27.52 4.74
C TRP A 663 -12.17 26.78 4.75
N ASP A 664 -11.73 26.32 5.91
CA ASP A 664 -10.49 25.54 6.07
C ASP A 664 -10.57 24.21 5.33
N HIS A 665 -11.76 23.61 5.25
CA HIS A 665 -11.98 22.39 4.47
C HIS A 665 -11.79 22.65 2.97
N ILE A 666 -12.47 23.67 2.44
CA ILE A 666 -12.42 24.06 1.03
C ILE A 666 -10.99 24.48 0.65
N SER A 667 -10.33 25.27 1.49
CA SER A 667 -8.93 25.68 1.30
C SER A 667 -8.00 24.46 1.20
N SER A 668 -8.15 23.49 2.11
CA SER A 668 -7.37 22.25 2.07
C SER A 668 -7.63 21.41 0.81
N LEU A 669 -8.89 21.36 0.34
CA LEU A 669 -9.24 20.68 -0.92
C LEU A 669 -8.65 21.38 -2.14
N ARG A 670 -8.66 22.71 -2.17
CA ARG A 670 -8.03 23.52 -3.22
C ARG A 670 -6.55 23.20 -3.32
N THR A 671 -5.79 23.29 -2.23
CA THR A 671 -4.34 23.01 -2.23
C THR A 671 -4.03 21.58 -2.68
N LYS A 672 -4.84 20.58 -2.26
CA LYS A 672 -4.68 19.20 -2.75
C LYS A 672 -4.93 19.08 -4.25
N SER A 673 -5.89 19.83 -4.77
CA SER A 673 -6.27 19.83 -6.18
C SER A 673 -5.21 20.51 -7.06
N GLU A 674 -4.59 21.60 -6.58
CA GLU A 674 -3.44 22.24 -7.25
C GLU A 674 -2.29 21.23 -7.43
N GLY A 675 -1.96 20.46 -6.39
CA GLY A 675 -0.95 19.41 -6.48
C GLY A 675 -1.30 18.24 -7.40
N MET A 676 -2.58 18.00 -7.70
CA MET A 676 -3.02 17.05 -8.73
C MET A 676 -2.90 17.64 -10.12
N TYR A 677 -3.29 18.90 -10.29
CA TYR A 677 -3.23 19.62 -11.55
C TYR A 677 -1.78 19.77 -12.04
N HIS A 678 -0.85 20.15 -11.16
CA HIS A 678 0.58 20.23 -11.49
C HIS A 678 1.22 18.91 -11.93
N ARG A 679 0.62 17.75 -11.59
CA ARG A 679 1.10 16.46 -12.10
C ARG A 679 0.59 16.17 -13.50
N LEU A 680 -0.57 16.73 -13.87
CA LEU A 680 -1.20 16.54 -15.18
C LEU A 680 -0.76 17.59 -16.22
N GLN A 681 -0.11 18.67 -15.78
CA GLN A 681 0.70 19.53 -16.63
C GLN A 681 2.06 18.88 -16.87
#